data_AF-A0A2W4IEQ9-F1
#
_entry.id   AF-A0A2W4IEQ9-F1
#
_cell.length_a   1.000
_cell.length_b   1.000
_cell.length_c   1.000
_cell.angle_alpha   90.00
_cell.angle_beta   90.00
_cell.angle_gamma   90.00
#
_symmetry.space_group_name_H-M   'P 1'
#
loop_
_entity.id
_entity.type
_entity.pdbx_description
1 polymer ?
#
loop_
_entity_poly.entity_id
_entity_poly.type
_entity_poly.pdbx_seq_one_letter_code
_entity_poly.pdbx_strand_id
1 'polypeptide(L)'
;MKETPEISSHKMPTKTTHKLSTGAKKASKHREEVKRIKPNSSVTQEKVEDKCHQIWEGITKARESGDEKRQEELLLECRALCEHLAESNNLRVSTDISLASLFATQGRKQESLRFLKSALNRLKKYHGKHHEFLADTYLHASNSYRSLELYREAERHGVAALKIVEAHSLKKVRSECHEALFLCRYSWACQLMFVEKYAPASEIFTRALDDVQPAAYQRHWREGMVRCCLGVCVGKLNKTEQALKEFELTLSLLSHQKELTMQDLHFVFFSIESLLAKTNTKSATAKRLIAASKTFAANLRRRAKIAPAKRIASPMKLHGKTIQDPYRWLESVDSEEVLEWTKKENDYAELFLCTLDNKALIHRAIESSVIRHKPSVPVSVKKKYYFVADLEYSSDKALWTCSANGKRKKIVIHPSDLLNPKDGGITNFVVSPNGRHVAYGVTQGGSEWQTWHIYDMISKKKLNDVLTGLIHEYVLWMPGGKAFMYIKHTQPKHKSKRAELLRFPAIYLHKVGTKQTSDKLIYRRLDKPNWYIGPSVALGGKLALLTNWTEKADRSIVLAKQLLKSGAAKKHLLPVFPKEDASYRYFTSRRGRLYFITDKNADKGRIISVSADAATGKFGKPQETLAERQHLLDSAYEGTNHLLVQYLENGFSRVRKFNWNTLKPEGELKLPFSGTVSDLRWVDDGNTFLVAATSYLHPETVFKFSPKKSKPTVFFQSDKPNIGRGFTTTLVRYKSKDGTEIPMHLVHKHGIKLDGNNPVLLYVYGGFGRCLTPEYTYDVMAWLKLGGVYAAPLLRGGGELGTKWHTDAILEGKNKTIEDIAAAAEWLKANGWTNSKRIAVYGGSNGGLTAAATIVRYPTMFAAGVIINGLYDMLRYHNSTLAWTWLNEYGSAENKEQFEFLRNYSPLHNLKKGQQYPPILISAARGDDRVLPWHSFKFAAALRHAQNNKGLVLLRIEEEAGHAWSRPSDRVKDQLLFLMHVLKMS
;
A
#
# COMPACT_ATOMS: atom_id res chain seq x y z
N MET A 1 1.82 49.47 22.63
CA MET A 1 1.33 48.97 23.95
C MET A 1 1.68 47.48 24.00
N LYS A 2 2.89 47.14 24.45
CA LYS A 2 3.19 46.57 25.77
C LYS A 2 2.30 45.37 26.11
N GLU A 3 2.83 44.15 25.98
CA GLU A 3 3.12 43.27 27.12
C GLU A 3 3.74 41.93 26.66
N THR A 4 4.93 41.67 27.18
CA THR A 4 5.59 40.36 27.30
C THR A 4 5.03 39.59 28.49
N PRO A 5 4.97 38.25 28.43
CA PRO A 5 5.10 37.43 29.63
C PRO A 5 6.40 36.60 29.60
N GLU A 6 7.11 36.70 30.72
CA GLU A 6 8.33 35.98 31.07
C GLU A 6 8.12 34.46 31.16
N ILE A 7 9.12 33.69 30.73
CA ILE A 7 9.19 32.24 30.95
C ILE A 7 10.07 32.00 32.18
N SER A 8 9.45 31.57 33.27
CA SER A 8 10.11 31.15 34.51
C SER A 8 10.94 29.87 34.29
N SER A 9 12.15 29.88 34.85
CA SER A 9 13.12 28.80 34.89
C SER A 9 12.65 27.62 35.75
N HIS A 10 12.56 26.41 35.18
CA HIS A 10 12.48 25.16 35.95
C HIS A 10 13.58 24.17 35.52
N LYS A 11 14.38 23.79 36.52
CA LYS A 11 15.55 22.91 36.48
C LYS A 11 15.18 21.52 35.94
N MET A 12 15.99 20.98 35.02
CA MET A 12 15.93 19.57 34.61
C MET A 12 16.51 18.65 35.70
N PRO A 13 15.89 17.50 35.99
CA PRO A 13 16.51 16.45 36.80
C PRO A 13 17.50 15.63 35.98
N THR A 14 18.58 15.26 36.64
CA THR A 14 19.75 14.54 36.14
C THR A 14 19.54 13.03 36.05
N LYS A 15 20.24 12.41 35.08
CA LYS A 15 20.62 10.99 34.92
C LYS A 15 19.48 9.95 34.77
N THR A 16 19.32 9.47 33.54
CA THR A 16 18.93 8.07 33.24
C THR A 16 19.71 7.57 32.02
N THR A 17 20.39 6.45 32.21
CA THR A 17 21.35 5.84 31.28
C THR A 17 20.64 5.07 30.17
N HIS A 18 20.62 5.62 28.95
CA HIS A 18 20.19 4.89 27.74
C HIS A 18 21.33 3.99 27.22
N LYS A 19 21.03 2.70 27.01
CA LYS A 19 21.91 1.79 26.24
C LYS A 19 21.94 2.25 24.78
N LEU A 20 23.13 2.64 24.33
CA LEU A 20 23.43 3.17 23.00
C LEU A 20 23.52 2.06 21.92
N SER A 21 23.11 2.40 20.68
CA SER A 21 23.20 1.56 19.49
C SER A 21 24.64 1.22 19.10
N THR A 22 24.84 0.23 18.23
CA THR A 22 26.17 -0.24 17.76
C THR A 22 27.01 0.86 17.11
N GLY A 23 26.40 1.83 16.41
CA GLY A 23 27.10 3.02 15.89
C GLY A 23 27.57 3.96 17.00
N ALA A 24 26.78 4.13 18.07
CA ALA A 24 27.16 4.92 19.22
C ALA A 24 28.22 4.23 20.11
N LYS A 25 28.34 2.89 20.06
CA LYS A 25 29.47 2.17 20.67
C LYS A 25 30.79 2.39 19.91
N LYS A 26 30.78 2.49 18.58
CA LYS A 26 31.96 2.89 17.78
C LYS A 26 32.33 4.37 18.01
N ALA A 27 31.33 5.26 18.04
CA ALA A 27 31.54 6.67 18.40
C ALA A 27 32.06 6.85 19.84
N SER A 28 31.68 5.96 20.77
CA SER A 28 32.24 5.92 22.13
C SER A 28 33.71 5.50 22.15
N LYS A 29 34.11 4.55 21.29
CA LYS A 29 35.49 4.05 21.21
C LYS A 29 36.43 5.11 20.60
N HIS A 30 35.98 5.83 19.58
CA HIS A 30 36.71 6.99 19.05
C HIS A 30 36.65 8.22 19.97
N ARG A 31 35.59 8.42 20.76
CA ARG A 31 35.59 9.43 21.85
C ARG A 31 36.69 9.17 22.89
N GLU A 32 37.06 7.91 23.14
CA GLU A 32 38.20 7.59 24.01
C GLU A 32 39.56 7.79 23.31
N GLU A 33 39.68 7.50 22.01
CA GLU A 33 40.89 7.81 21.24
C GLU A 33 41.15 9.32 21.11
N VAL A 34 40.10 10.12 20.89
CA VAL A 34 40.24 11.58 20.77
C VAL A 34 40.50 12.24 22.14
N LYS A 35 40.04 11.65 23.25
CA LYS A 35 40.41 12.08 24.61
C LYS A 35 41.91 11.92 24.93
N ARG A 36 42.64 11.08 24.21
CA ARG A 36 44.10 10.91 24.38
C ARG A 36 44.92 11.98 23.66
N ILE A 37 44.28 12.85 22.88
CA ILE A 37 44.93 13.94 22.15
C ILE A 37 44.87 15.20 23.03
N LYS A 38 46.03 15.62 23.59
CA LYS A 38 46.13 16.86 24.36
C LYS A 38 45.88 18.06 23.43
N PRO A 39 44.96 18.98 23.74
CA PRO A 39 44.76 20.19 22.95
C PRO A 39 45.82 21.22 23.36
N ASN A 40 46.82 21.43 22.50
CA ASN A 40 47.62 22.69 22.39
C ASN A 40 48.87 22.53 21.49
N SER A 41 48.74 21.97 20.28
CA SER A 41 49.77 22.16 19.25
C SER A 41 49.15 22.31 17.86
N SER A 42 49.68 23.20 17.02
CA SER A 42 49.28 23.39 15.61
C SER A 42 49.29 22.08 14.82
N VAL A 43 50.17 21.14 15.18
CA VAL A 43 50.31 19.79 14.61
C VAL A 43 49.09 18.87 14.86
N THR A 44 48.22 19.20 15.83
CA THR A 44 46.99 18.42 16.11
C THR A 44 45.77 18.87 15.30
N GLN A 45 45.77 20.09 14.76
CA GLN A 45 44.68 20.61 13.93
C GLN A 45 44.74 20.04 12.51
N GLU A 46 45.93 20.05 11.90
CA GLU A 46 46.20 19.53 10.56
C GLU A 46 45.86 18.04 10.42
N LYS A 47 46.23 17.21 11.42
CA LYS A 47 45.90 15.76 11.42
C LYS A 47 44.39 15.48 11.52
N VAL A 48 43.62 16.34 12.18
CA VAL A 48 42.16 16.17 12.28
C VAL A 48 41.48 16.67 11.01
N GLU A 49 42.00 17.73 10.38
CA GLU A 49 41.55 18.23 9.08
C GLU A 49 41.79 17.19 7.96
N ASP A 50 42.98 16.58 7.89
CA ASP A 50 43.29 15.47 6.98
C ASP A 50 42.32 14.28 7.17
N LYS A 51 42.02 13.94 8.43
CA LYS A 51 41.09 12.85 8.72
C LYS A 51 39.66 13.19 8.28
N CYS A 52 39.26 14.45 8.44
CA CYS A 52 37.96 14.92 7.95
C CYS A 52 37.89 14.91 6.41
N HIS A 53 38.97 15.26 5.72
CA HIS A 53 39.05 15.15 4.26
C HIS A 53 38.90 13.70 3.79
N GLN A 54 39.60 12.74 4.41
CA GLN A 54 39.43 11.31 4.11
C GLN A 54 37.99 10.81 4.32
N ILE A 55 37.33 11.27 5.40
CA ILE A 55 35.93 10.91 5.67
C ILE A 55 35.01 11.52 4.60
N TRP A 56 35.28 12.75 4.16
CA TRP A 56 34.52 13.41 3.10
C TRP A 56 34.59 12.68 1.76
N GLU A 57 35.75 12.14 1.37
CA GLU A 57 35.85 11.26 0.19
C GLU A 57 34.98 10.01 0.34
N GLY A 58 34.95 9.42 1.55
CA GLY A 58 34.06 8.30 1.85
C GLY A 58 32.58 8.67 1.76
N ILE A 59 32.19 9.86 2.22
CA ILE A 59 30.82 10.38 2.12
C ILE A 59 30.43 10.53 0.66
N THR A 60 31.32 11.09 -0.18
CA THR A 60 31.08 11.26 -1.62
C THR A 60 30.88 9.91 -2.31
N LYS A 61 31.76 8.93 -2.06
CA LYS A 61 31.62 7.57 -2.62
C LYS A 61 30.33 6.89 -2.18
N ALA A 62 29.94 7.03 -0.90
CA ALA A 62 28.69 6.48 -0.39
C ALA A 62 27.45 7.16 -1.03
N ARG A 63 27.54 8.46 -1.32
CA ARG A 63 26.50 9.20 -2.03
C ARG A 63 26.37 8.75 -3.48
N GLU A 64 27.49 8.54 -4.18
CA GLU A 64 27.52 8.07 -5.57
C GLU A 64 27.02 6.63 -5.70
N SER A 65 27.30 5.77 -4.72
CA SER A 65 26.80 4.39 -4.69
C SER A 65 25.37 4.25 -4.16
N GLY A 66 24.78 5.33 -3.62
CA GLY A 66 23.46 5.31 -2.97
C GLY A 66 23.44 4.57 -1.61
N ASP A 67 24.59 4.32 -0.99
CA ASP A 67 24.67 3.72 0.35
C ASP A 67 24.40 4.76 1.44
N GLU A 68 23.13 5.13 1.59
CA GLU A 68 22.68 6.14 2.55
C GLU A 68 23.06 5.81 4.01
N LYS A 69 23.15 4.52 4.35
CA LYS A 69 23.51 4.09 5.70
C LYS A 69 24.98 4.36 5.97
N ARG A 70 25.86 4.02 5.02
CA ARG A 70 27.28 4.34 5.12
C ARG A 70 27.51 5.84 5.11
N GLN A 71 26.73 6.57 4.31
CA GLN A 71 26.75 8.03 4.28
C GLN A 71 26.36 8.64 5.64
N GLU A 72 25.29 8.15 6.29
CA GLU A 72 24.88 8.59 7.63
C GLU A 72 25.97 8.32 8.66
N GLU A 73 26.57 7.12 8.65
CA GLU A 73 27.65 6.74 9.57
C GLU A 73 28.85 7.69 9.45
N LEU A 74 29.32 7.93 8.23
CA LEU A 74 30.47 8.80 7.95
C LEU A 74 30.19 10.27 8.27
N LEU A 75 28.97 10.74 8.01
CA LEU A 75 28.56 12.10 8.37
C LEU A 75 28.50 12.30 9.89
N LEU A 76 28.01 11.32 10.65
CA LEU A 76 28.02 11.37 12.12
C LEU A 76 29.44 11.27 12.68
N GLU A 77 30.32 10.51 12.05
CA GLU A 77 31.75 10.41 12.38
C GLU A 77 32.49 11.74 12.16
N CYS A 78 32.36 12.31 10.95
CA CYS A 78 32.90 13.63 10.61
C CYS A 78 32.41 14.70 11.60
N ARG A 79 31.12 14.64 11.93
CA ARG A 79 30.51 15.53 12.92
C ARG A 79 31.22 15.41 14.26
N ALA A 80 31.36 14.20 14.82
CA ALA A 80 31.99 14.00 16.11
C ALA A 80 33.43 14.56 16.18
N LEU A 81 34.20 14.41 15.10
CA LEU A 81 35.56 14.97 15.01
C LEU A 81 35.58 16.50 15.04
N CYS A 82 34.62 17.15 14.38
CA CYS A 82 34.47 18.60 14.39
C CYS A 82 34.13 19.18 15.78
N GLU A 83 33.76 18.38 16.79
CA GLU A 83 33.53 18.89 18.16
C GLU A 83 34.83 19.28 18.88
N HIS A 84 35.98 18.81 18.39
CA HIS A 84 37.29 19.00 19.03
C HIS A 84 38.13 20.12 18.40
N LEU A 85 37.66 20.73 17.32
CA LEU A 85 38.37 21.78 16.59
C LEU A 85 37.70 23.13 16.87
N ALA A 86 38.32 23.97 17.70
CA ALA A 86 37.81 25.29 18.07
C ALA A 86 37.62 26.24 16.87
N GLU A 87 38.36 26.02 15.78
CA GLU A 87 38.35 26.88 14.57
C GLU A 87 37.61 26.27 13.35
N SER A 88 37.15 25.01 13.41
CA SER A 88 36.53 24.32 12.25
C SER A 88 35.03 24.58 12.04
N ASN A 89 34.54 25.74 12.43
CA ASN A 89 33.10 26.03 12.42
C ASN A 89 32.49 25.91 11.00
N ASN A 90 33.26 26.04 9.90
CA ASN A 90 32.80 25.81 8.52
C ASN A 90 32.51 24.33 8.23
N LEU A 91 33.47 23.46 8.57
CA LEU A 91 33.33 22.02 8.36
C LEU A 91 32.15 21.46 9.16
N ARG A 92 31.98 21.93 10.41
CA ARG A 92 30.84 21.54 11.25
C ARG A 92 29.49 21.95 10.64
N VAL A 93 29.42 23.15 10.05
CA VAL A 93 28.21 23.65 9.39
C VAL A 93 27.88 22.78 8.17
N SER A 94 28.86 22.49 7.30
CA SER A 94 28.68 21.63 6.12
C SER A 94 28.18 20.22 6.48
N THR A 95 28.76 19.63 7.54
CA THR A 95 28.34 18.30 8.01
C THR A 95 26.93 18.30 8.61
N ASP A 96 26.58 19.31 9.42
CA ASP A 96 25.21 19.45 9.96
C ASP A 96 24.18 19.61 8.83
N ILE A 97 24.50 20.33 7.76
CA ILE A 97 23.60 20.52 6.60
C ILE A 97 23.45 19.24 5.78
N SER A 98 24.54 18.50 5.59
CA SER A 98 24.51 17.23 4.85
C SER A 98 23.69 16.18 5.59
N LEU A 99 23.80 16.14 6.93
CA LEU A 99 22.91 15.33 7.78
C LEU A 99 21.46 15.78 7.69
N ALA A 100 21.21 17.09 7.71
CA ALA A 100 19.86 17.63 7.54
C ALA A 100 19.24 17.22 6.19
N SER A 101 20.02 17.28 5.11
CA SER A 101 19.57 16.91 3.77
C SER A 101 19.28 15.41 3.68
N LEU A 102 20.18 14.57 4.16
CA LEU A 102 20.01 13.12 4.21
C LEU A 102 18.80 12.70 5.05
N PHE A 103 18.57 13.34 6.20
CA PHE A 103 17.39 13.05 7.01
C PHE A 103 16.10 13.56 6.38
N ALA A 104 16.15 14.63 5.59
CA ALA A 104 14.99 15.08 4.86
C ALA A 104 14.60 14.11 3.74
N THR A 105 15.57 13.54 2.99
CA THR A 105 15.29 12.51 1.97
C THR A 105 14.76 11.22 2.58
N GLN A 106 15.18 10.88 3.80
CA GLN A 106 14.67 9.74 4.57
C GLN A 106 13.32 9.99 5.30
N GLY A 107 12.69 11.16 5.13
CA GLY A 107 11.46 11.51 5.83
C GLY A 107 11.60 11.74 7.34
N ARG A 108 12.83 11.80 7.88
CA ARG A 108 13.14 12.03 9.31
C ARG A 108 13.07 13.52 9.64
N LYS A 109 11.86 14.09 9.56
CA LYS A 109 11.59 15.54 9.66
C LYS A 109 12.17 16.21 10.91
N GLN A 110 12.00 15.62 12.09
CA GLN A 110 12.49 16.22 13.34
C GLN A 110 14.03 16.25 13.41
N GLU A 111 14.69 15.22 12.89
CA GLU A 111 16.14 15.13 12.88
C GLU A 111 16.71 16.15 11.91
N SER A 112 16.17 16.20 10.68
CA SER A 112 16.54 17.22 9.70
C SER A 112 16.44 18.63 10.27
N LEU A 113 15.31 18.98 10.89
CA LEU A 113 15.11 20.30 11.52
C LEU A 113 16.11 20.59 12.65
N ARG A 114 16.48 19.58 13.46
CA ARG A 114 17.47 19.73 14.53
C ARG A 114 18.85 20.10 13.96
N PHE A 115 19.28 19.40 12.91
CA PHE A 115 20.58 19.68 12.28
C PHE A 115 20.57 21.00 11.51
N LEU A 116 19.49 21.34 10.81
CA LEU A 116 19.31 22.66 10.19
C LEU A 116 19.44 23.79 11.22
N LYS A 117 18.76 23.67 12.36
CA LYS A 117 18.84 24.67 13.43
C LYS A 117 20.23 24.76 14.05
N SER A 118 20.94 23.63 14.19
CA SER A 118 22.34 23.58 14.64
C SER A 118 23.25 24.36 13.68
N ALA A 119 23.16 24.07 12.37
CA ALA A 119 23.94 24.74 11.33
C ALA A 119 23.66 26.26 11.32
N LEU A 120 22.39 26.64 11.24
CA LEU A 120 21.97 28.05 11.18
C LEU A 120 22.36 28.85 12.43
N ASN A 121 22.31 28.25 13.62
CA ASN A 121 22.75 28.93 14.86
C ASN A 121 24.27 29.13 14.92
N ARG A 122 25.06 28.20 14.37
CA ARG A 122 26.51 28.37 14.28
C ARG A 122 26.88 29.44 13.27
N LEU A 123 26.17 29.51 12.15
CA LEU A 123 26.33 30.57 11.14
C LEU A 123 26.10 31.97 11.71
N LYS A 124 25.11 32.16 12.60
CA LYS A 124 24.85 33.46 13.24
C LYS A 124 26.04 34.00 14.04
N LYS A 125 26.97 33.13 14.47
CA LYS A 125 28.19 33.55 15.19
C LYS A 125 29.29 34.07 14.26
N TYR A 126 29.18 33.83 12.96
CA TYR A 126 30.06 34.41 11.95
C TYR A 126 29.56 35.80 11.58
N HIS A 127 30.01 36.82 12.32
CA HIS A 127 29.68 38.21 12.03
C HIS A 127 30.20 38.66 10.66
N GLY A 128 29.28 39.12 9.79
CA GLY A 128 29.55 40.18 8.80
C GLY A 128 30.43 39.87 7.58
N LYS A 129 31.05 38.70 7.45
CA LYS A 129 31.76 38.33 6.22
C LYS A 129 30.78 37.65 5.26
N HIS A 130 30.26 38.41 4.29
CA HIS A 130 29.70 37.83 3.07
C HIS A 130 30.77 36.90 2.49
N HIS A 131 30.56 35.60 2.56
CA HIS A 131 31.47 34.57 2.08
C HIS A 131 30.64 33.59 1.26
N GLU A 132 31.13 33.16 0.10
CA GLU A 132 30.44 32.28 -0.85
C GLU A 132 29.86 31.01 -0.19
N PHE A 133 30.58 30.47 0.81
CA PHE A 133 30.16 29.35 1.66
C PHE A 133 28.81 29.54 2.39
N LEU A 134 28.44 30.79 2.75
CA LEU A 134 27.14 31.08 3.37
C LEU A 134 25.99 30.92 2.38
N ALA A 135 26.20 31.24 1.10
CA ALA A 135 25.16 31.11 0.08
C ALA A 135 24.80 29.64 -0.17
N ASP A 136 25.80 28.79 -0.37
CA ASP A 136 25.61 27.34 -0.57
C ASP A 136 24.89 26.71 0.63
N THR A 137 25.28 27.13 1.83
CA THR A 137 24.64 26.70 3.07
C THR A 137 23.16 27.08 3.14
N TYR A 138 22.82 28.34 2.85
CA TYR A 138 21.42 28.80 2.86
C TYR A 138 20.60 28.13 1.75
N LEU A 139 21.21 27.80 0.61
CA LEU A 139 20.57 27.05 -0.48
C LEU A 139 20.22 25.62 -0.06
N HIS A 140 21.15 24.91 0.58
CA HIS A 140 20.90 23.56 1.09
C HIS A 140 19.87 23.54 2.22
N ALA A 141 19.90 24.54 3.11
CA ALA A 141 18.86 24.71 4.12
C ALA A 141 17.49 24.94 3.47
N SER A 142 17.45 25.79 2.44
CA SER A 142 16.24 26.07 1.67
C SER A 142 15.67 24.79 1.02
N ASN A 143 16.52 23.99 0.38
CA ASN A 143 16.15 22.71 -0.23
C ASN A 143 15.63 21.70 0.81
N SER A 144 16.24 21.66 2.00
CA SER A 144 15.82 20.79 3.09
C SER A 144 14.48 21.21 3.69
N TYR A 145 14.26 22.51 3.92
CA TYR A 145 12.93 22.99 4.35
C TYR A 145 11.85 22.70 3.30
N ARG A 146 12.19 22.79 2.00
CA ARG A 146 11.28 22.44 0.90
C ARG A 146 10.89 20.96 0.91
N SER A 147 11.83 20.04 1.07
CA SER A 147 11.52 18.60 1.15
C SER A 147 10.72 18.22 2.41
N LEU A 148 10.72 19.10 3.43
CA LEU A 148 9.88 18.98 4.62
C LEU A 148 8.54 19.73 4.52
N GLU A 149 8.21 20.30 3.36
CA GLU A 149 6.99 21.09 3.11
C GLU A 149 6.89 22.39 3.95
N LEU A 150 8.02 22.95 4.37
CA LEU A 150 8.12 24.21 5.12
C LEU A 150 8.51 25.36 4.19
N TYR A 151 7.59 25.74 3.32
CA TYR A 151 7.88 26.61 2.18
C TYR A 151 8.26 28.05 2.54
N ARG A 152 7.76 28.60 3.65
CA ARG A 152 8.11 29.97 4.09
C ARG A 152 9.57 30.05 4.56
N GLU A 153 10.01 29.05 5.30
CA GLU A 153 11.39 28.90 5.75
C GLU A 153 12.31 28.65 4.56
N ALA A 154 11.87 27.79 3.63
CA ALA A 154 12.58 27.57 2.39
C ALA A 154 12.80 28.89 1.63
N GLU A 155 11.74 29.68 1.41
CA GLU A 155 11.79 30.97 0.71
C GLU A 155 12.75 31.96 1.40
N ARG A 156 12.65 32.12 2.73
CA ARG A 156 13.54 33.01 3.49
C ARG A 156 15.01 32.68 3.29
N HIS A 157 15.36 31.39 3.34
CA HIS A 157 16.74 30.94 3.16
C HIS A 157 17.20 31.01 1.71
N GLY A 158 16.32 30.71 0.73
CA GLY A 158 16.63 30.86 -0.69
C GLY A 158 16.93 32.32 -1.08
N VAL A 159 16.14 33.26 -0.59
CA VAL A 159 16.37 34.71 -0.77
C VAL A 159 17.66 35.16 -0.11
N ALA A 160 17.96 34.65 1.09
CA ALA A 160 19.22 34.96 1.78
C ALA A 160 20.43 34.45 1.00
N ALA A 161 20.37 33.22 0.46
CA ALA A 161 21.41 32.67 -0.41
C ALA A 161 21.64 33.57 -1.63
N LEU A 162 20.58 33.90 -2.36
CA LEU A 162 20.67 34.72 -3.56
C LEU A 162 21.30 36.09 -3.30
N LYS A 163 20.86 36.80 -2.26
CA LYS A 163 21.42 38.11 -1.89
C LYS A 163 22.93 38.06 -1.63
N ILE A 164 23.41 36.96 -1.05
CA ILE A 164 24.84 36.76 -0.77
C ILE A 164 25.60 36.54 -2.08
N VAL A 165 25.08 35.70 -2.99
CA VAL A 165 25.72 35.44 -4.28
C VAL A 165 25.74 36.69 -5.16
N GLU A 166 24.62 37.43 -5.27
CA GLU A 166 24.54 38.65 -6.07
C GLU A 166 25.50 39.74 -5.57
N ALA A 167 25.67 39.87 -4.26
CA ALA A 167 26.66 40.77 -3.68
C ALA A 167 28.12 40.37 -3.97
N HIS A 168 28.37 39.09 -4.28
CA HIS A 168 29.70 38.54 -4.60
C HIS A 168 30.01 38.53 -6.10
N SER A 169 29.04 38.19 -6.94
CA SER A 169 29.19 38.15 -8.41
C SER A 169 29.51 39.52 -8.99
N LEU A 170 29.03 40.61 -8.35
CA LEU A 170 29.40 41.99 -8.70
C LEU A 170 30.88 42.33 -8.44
N LYS A 171 31.62 41.51 -7.69
CA LYS A 171 33.01 41.78 -7.28
C LYS A 171 34.08 40.88 -7.93
N LYS A 172 33.71 39.71 -8.47
CA LYS A 172 34.65 38.79 -9.15
C LYS A 172 33.94 38.04 -10.29
N VAL A 173 34.41 38.25 -11.52
CA VAL A 173 34.03 37.47 -12.71
C VAL A 173 34.79 36.15 -12.69
N ARG A 174 34.30 35.15 -11.94
CA ARG A 174 34.80 33.75 -11.97
C ARG A 174 33.67 32.82 -12.38
N SER A 175 33.98 31.79 -13.16
CA SER A 175 33.01 30.78 -13.65
C SER A 175 32.25 30.05 -12.53
N GLU A 176 32.88 29.85 -11.37
CA GLU A 176 32.29 29.21 -10.18
C GLU A 176 31.13 30.04 -9.59
N CYS A 177 31.26 31.38 -9.58
CA CYS A 177 30.22 32.29 -9.10
C CYS A 177 28.93 32.22 -9.96
N HIS A 178 29.07 32.02 -11.28
CA HIS A 178 27.93 31.93 -12.20
C HIS A 178 27.11 30.64 -11.98
N GLU A 179 27.75 29.52 -11.65
CA GLU A 179 27.03 28.29 -11.32
C GLU A 179 26.25 28.39 -10.01
N ALA A 180 26.86 28.95 -8.96
CA ALA A 180 26.19 29.15 -7.68
C ALA A 180 24.97 30.09 -7.84
N LEU A 181 25.12 31.15 -8.65
CA LEU A 181 24.05 32.10 -8.97
C LEU A 181 22.90 31.41 -9.71
N PHE A 182 23.22 30.63 -10.73
CA PHE A 182 22.25 29.80 -11.46
C PHE A 182 21.48 28.87 -10.54
N LEU A 183 22.16 28.07 -9.71
CA LEU A 183 21.52 27.10 -8.81
C LEU A 183 20.62 27.77 -7.77
N CYS A 184 21.03 28.94 -7.24
CA CYS A 184 20.22 29.73 -6.33
C CYS A 184 18.94 30.25 -7.00
N ARG A 185 19.06 30.85 -8.19
CA ARG A 185 17.90 31.37 -8.94
C ARG A 185 16.96 30.25 -9.36
N TYR A 186 17.49 29.14 -9.88
CA TYR A 186 16.70 27.97 -10.26
C TYR A 186 15.92 27.40 -9.07
N SER A 187 16.56 27.19 -7.92
CA SER A 187 15.88 26.66 -6.73
C SER A 187 14.81 27.61 -6.21
N TRP A 188 15.10 28.91 -6.13
CA TRP A 188 14.14 29.91 -5.67
C TRP A 188 12.93 30.04 -6.61
N ALA A 189 13.16 30.08 -7.93
CA ALA A 189 12.09 30.12 -8.91
C ALA A 189 11.22 28.85 -8.87
N CYS A 190 11.82 27.66 -8.68
CA CYS A 190 11.07 26.42 -8.47
C CYS A 190 10.16 26.50 -7.24
N GLN A 191 10.60 27.14 -6.16
CA GLN A 191 9.78 27.34 -4.96
C GLN A 191 8.59 28.24 -5.24
N LEU A 192 8.82 29.38 -5.89
CA LEU A 192 7.76 30.31 -6.26
C LEU A 192 6.74 29.64 -7.20
N MET A 193 7.19 28.85 -8.16
CA MET A 193 6.32 28.05 -9.04
C MET A 193 5.46 27.06 -8.25
N PHE A 194 6.04 26.39 -7.24
CA PHE A 194 5.33 25.40 -6.42
C PHE A 194 4.23 26.04 -5.54
N VAL A 195 4.46 27.26 -5.04
CA VAL A 195 3.43 28.05 -4.32
C VAL A 195 2.57 28.89 -5.26
N GLU A 196 2.52 28.53 -6.55
CA GLU A 196 1.70 29.13 -7.61
C GLU A 196 1.96 30.63 -7.88
N LYS A 197 3.11 31.16 -7.46
CA LYS A 197 3.59 32.52 -7.78
C LYS A 197 4.31 32.53 -9.13
N TYR A 198 3.57 32.29 -10.22
CA TYR A 198 4.15 32.06 -11.55
C TYR A 198 4.82 33.29 -12.19
N ALA A 199 4.29 34.50 -11.97
CA ALA A 199 4.87 35.74 -12.51
C ALA A 199 6.30 35.99 -12.02
N PRO A 200 6.55 36.10 -10.69
CA PRO A 200 7.92 36.30 -10.20
C PRO A 200 8.82 35.08 -10.48
N ALA A 201 8.27 33.85 -10.47
CA ALA A 201 9.02 32.66 -10.85
C ALA A 201 9.55 32.76 -12.30
N SER A 202 8.71 33.21 -13.25
CA SER A 202 9.10 33.35 -14.66
C SER A 202 10.21 34.38 -14.88
N GLU A 203 10.19 35.49 -14.14
CA GLU A 203 11.25 36.52 -14.21
C GLU A 203 12.60 35.96 -13.72
N ILE A 204 12.58 35.23 -12.61
CA ILE A 204 13.80 34.64 -12.03
C ILE A 204 14.32 33.50 -12.91
N PHE A 205 13.45 32.67 -13.49
CA PHE A 205 13.88 31.66 -14.47
C PHE A 205 14.50 32.28 -15.72
N THR A 206 13.98 33.42 -16.19
CA THR A 206 14.55 34.15 -17.32
C THR A 206 15.97 34.62 -16.99
N ARG A 207 16.16 35.26 -15.83
CA ARG A 207 17.50 35.67 -15.35
C ARG A 207 18.44 34.48 -15.16
N ALA A 208 17.91 33.34 -14.71
CA ALA A 208 18.71 32.12 -14.58
C ALA A 208 19.22 31.61 -15.94
N LEU A 209 18.51 31.86 -17.05
CA LEU A 209 18.99 31.52 -18.40
C LEU A 209 20.11 32.45 -18.87
N ASP A 210 20.10 33.72 -18.47
CA ASP A 210 21.16 34.67 -18.79
C ASP A 210 22.50 34.29 -18.15
N ASP A 211 22.47 33.57 -17.02
CA ASP A 211 23.67 33.09 -16.32
C ASP A 211 24.37 31.90 -17.03
N VAL A 212 23.89 31.41 -18.18
CA VAL A 212 24.26 30.11 -18.78
C VAL A 212 25.38 30.13 -19.87
N GLN A 213 25.98 31.25 -20.32
CA GLN A 213 26.93 31.25 -21.48
C GLN A 213 28.26 32.05 -21.30
N PRO A 214 29.33 31.85 -22.14
CA PRO A 214 29.71 30.70 -23.02
C PRO A 214 31.23 30.33 -22.92
N ALA A 215 31.64 29.15 -22.42
CA ALA A 215 32.94 28.55 -22.83
C ALA A 215 33.23 27.16 -22.28
N ALA A 216 32.83 26.81 -21.05
CA ALA A 216 33.59 25.78 -20.34
C ALA A 216 32.86 24.50 -19.91
N TYR A 217 31.52 24.38 -19.91
CA TYR A 217 30.92 23.14 -19.39
C TYR A 217 29.64 22.66 -20.12
N GLN A 218 29.70 21.38 -20.47
CA GLN A 218 28.67 20.45 -20.91
C GLN A 218 27.36 20.52 -20.06
N ARG A 219 26.49 21.53 -20.25
CA ARG A 219 25.29 21.75 -19.38
C ARG A 219 23.98 22.02 -20.12
N HIS A 220 23.79 21.47 -21.31
CA HIS A 220 22.55 21.61 -22.08
C HIS A 220 21.29 21.09 -21.34
N TRP A 221 21.42 20.08 -20.46
CA TRP A 221 20.25 19.53 -19.77
C TRP A 221 19.67 20.46 -18.69
N ARG A 222 20.52 21.18 -17.94
CA ARG A 222 20.09 22.12 -16.89
C ARG A 222 19.33 23.31 -17.49
N GLU A 223 19.84 23.84 -18.59
CA GLU A 223 19.14 24.86 -19.38
C GLU A 223 17.77 24.33 -19.84
N GLY A 224 17.73 23.11 -20.39
CA GLY A 224 16.47 22.47 -20.81
C GLY A 224 15.43 22.39 -19.69
N MET A 225 15.84 22.06 -18.46
CA MET A 225 14.95 22.00 -17.29
C MET A 225 14.47 23.39 -16.84
N VAL A 226 15.34 24.41 -16.86
CA VAL A 226 14.95 25.80 -16.56
C VAL A 226 13.91 26.28 -17.57
N ARG A 227 14.13 26.02 -18.87
CA ARG A 227 13.16 26.33 -19.93
C ARG A 227 11.84 25.58 -19.74
N CYS A 228 11.88 24.33 -19.27
CA CYS A 228 10.68 23.56 -18.98
C CYS A 228 9.86 24.24 -17.87
N CYS A 229 10.51 24.63 -16.76
CA CYS A 229 9.88 25.33 -15.66
C CYS A 229 9.37 26.73 -16.07
N LEU A 230 10.13 27.46 -16.90
CA LEU A 230 9.70 28.73 -17.47
C LEU A 230 8.45 28.56 -18.33
N GLY A 231 8.42 27.54 -19.20
CA GLY A 231 7.28 27.15 -20.01
C GLY A 231 6.02 26.88 -19.18
N VAL A 232 6.16 26.17 -18.05
CA VAL A 232 5.07 25.96 -17.08
C VAL A 232 4.57 27.29 -16.52
N CYS A 233 5.47 28.17 -16.05
CA CYS A 233 5.11 29.45 -15.44
C CYS A 233 4.39 30.36 -16.43
N VAL A 234 4.95 30.57 -17.63
CA VAL A 234 4.34 31.47 -18.63
C VAL A 234 3.05 30.87 -19.19
N GLY A 235 2.94 29.55 -19.30
CA GLY A 235 1.69 28.86 -19.65
C GLY A 235 0.58 29.09 -18.62
N LYS A 236 0.92 29.08 -17.32
CA LYS A 236 -0.01 29.40 -16.22
C LYS A 236 -0.42 30.87 -16.18
N LEU A 237 0.38 31.75 -16.78
CA LEU A 237 0.06 33.17 -17.00
C LEU A 237 -0.71 33.40 -18.32
N ASN A 238 -1.27 32.34 -18.92
CA ASN A 238 -2.00 32.37 -20.20
C ASN A 238 -1.18 32.87 -21.40
N LYS A 239 0.16 32.82 -21.34
CA LYS A 239 1.06 33.15 -22.46
C LYS A 239 1.39 31.90 -23.28
N THR A 240 0.38 31.31 -23.91
CA THR A 240 0.44 29.97 -24.51
C THR A 240 1.51 29.82 -25.59
N GLU A 241 1.59 30.75 -26.55
CA GLU A 241 2.60 30.66 -27.63
C GLU A 241 4.04 30.79 -27.10
N GLN A 242 4.26 31.58 -26.06
CA GLN A 242 5.56 31.65 -25.38
C GLN A 242 5.89 30.31 -24.70
N ALA A 243 4.92 29.72 -24.00
CA ALA A 243 5.09 28.44 -23.34
C ALA A 243 5.43 27.31 -24.32
N LEU A 244 4.74 27.28 -25.48
CA LEU A 244 5.02 26.30 -26.54
C LEU A 244 6.46 26.39 -27.04
N LYS A 245 6.98 27.60 -27.27
CA LYS A 245 8.36 27.83 -27.70
C LYS A 245 9.37 27.37 -26.65
N GLU A 246 9.14 27.66 -25.38
CA GLU A 246 10.04 27.18 -24.31
C GLU A 246 10.09 25.66 -24.24
N PHE A 247 8.95 24.98 -24.41
CA PHE A 247 8.93 23.51 -24.43
C PHE A 247 9.59 22.91 -25.70
N GLU A 248 9.49 23.57 -26.85
CA GLU A 248 10.24 23.15 -28.06
C GLU A 248 11.76 23.22 -27.79
N LEU A 249 12.23 24.31 -27.18
CA LEU A 249 13.63 24.49 -26.80
C LEU A 249 14.08 23.50 -25.71
N THR A 250 13.21 23.20 -24.74
CA THR A 250 13.45 22.12 -23.77
C THR A 250 13.74 20.82 -24.50
N LEU A 251 12.87 20.38 -25.41
CA LEU A 251 13.06 19.10 -26.10
C LEU A 251 14.31 19.07 -26.98
N SER A 252 14.65 20.18 -27.65
CA SER A 252 15.87 20.25 -28.46
C SER A 252 17.13 20.07 -27.60
N LEU A 253 17.20 20.75 -26.45
CA LEU A 253 18.33 20.68 -25.52
C LEU A 253 18.45 19.29 -24.87
N LEU A 254 17.31 18.66 -24.53
CA LEU A 254 17.27 17.38 -23.84
C LEU A 254 17.49 16.16 -24.75
N SER A 255 17.30 16.29 -26.07
CA SER A 255 17.34 15.19 -27.05
C SER A 255 18.62 14.32 -27.05
N HIS A 256 19.76 14.89 -26.66
CA HIS A 256 21.08 14.23 -26.70
C HIS A 256 21.69 13.98 -25.31
N GLN A 257 20.98 14.28 -24.24
CA GLN A 257 21.52 14.25 -22.88
C GLN A 257 21.40 12.87 -22.23
N LYS A 258 22.41 12.50 -21.44
CA LYS A 258 22.45 11.21 -20.70
C LYS A 258 22.17 11.37 -19.20
N GLU A 259 22.24 12.58 -18.64
CA GLU A 259 22.05 12.80 -17.19
C GLU A 259 20.61 13.02 -16.74
N LEU A 260 19.60 12.87 -17.62
CA LEU A 260 18.21 13.05 -17.23
C LEU A 260 17.73 11.91 -16.33
N THR A 261 17.21 12.28 -15.16
CA THR A 261 16.56 11.32 -14.27
C THR A 261 15.16 10.97 -14.78
N MET A 262 14.61 9.86 -14.30
CA MET A 262 13.22 9.50 -14.58
C MET A 262 12.22 10.56 -14.10
N GLN A 263 12.54 11.24 -12.99
CA GLN A 263 11.73 12.32 -12.45
C GLN A 263 11.72 13.54 -13.39
N ASP A 264 12.87 13.87 -14.00
CA ASP A 264 12.97 14.95 -14.99
C ASP A 264 12.11 14.64 -16.23
N LEU A 265 12.22 13.41 -16.76
CA LEU A 265 11.41 12.97 -17.90
C LEU A 265 9.91 13.03 -17.59
N HIS A 266 9.49 12.56 -16.40
CA HIS A 266 8.11 12.65 -15.94
C HIS A 266 7.61 14.09 -15.94
N PHE A 267 8.40 15.01 -15.37
CA PHE A 267 8.06 16.42 -15.27
C PHE A 267 7.93 17.07 -16.66
N VAL A 268 8.88 16.82 -17.57
CA VAL A 268 8.89 17.37 -18.93
C VAL A 268 7.66 16.90 -19.72
N PHE A 269 7.43 15.59 -19.83
CA PHE A 269 6.31 15.08 -20.61
C PHE A 269 4.96 15.50 -20.02
N PHE A 270 4.81 15.45 -18.69
CA PHE A 270 3.57 15.88 -18.04
C PHE A 270 3.28 17.36 -18.26
N SER A 271 4.30 18.22 -18.19
CA SER A 271 4.15 19.67 -18.36
C SER A 271 3.73 20.03 -19.79
N ILE A 272 4.35 19.39 -20.79
CA ILE A 272 3.99 19.54 -22.20
C ILE A 272 2.55 19.10 -22.44
N GLU A 273 2.16 17.90 -21.98
CA GLU A 273 0.80 17.39 -22.14
C GLU A 273 -0.24 18.27 -21.44
N SER A 274 0.07 18.77 -20.24
CA SER A 274 -0.83 19.63 -19.46
C SER A 274 -1.11 20.96 -20.16
N LEU A 275 -0.11 21.56 -20.81
CA LEU A 275 -0.29 22.76 -21.63
C LEU A 275 -1.10 22.44 -22.90
N LEU A 276 -0.74 21.39 -23.63
CA LEU A 276 -1.39 21.00 -24.88
C LEU A 276 -2.88 20.66 -24.67
N ALA A 277 -3.24 20.07 -23.53
CA ALA A 277 -4.63 19.77 -23.17
C ALA A 277 -5.52 21.03 -23.01
N LYS A 278 -4.93 22.22 -22.91
CA LYS A 278 -5.64 23.51 -22.79
C LYS A 278 -5.46 24.41 -24.02
N THR A 279 -4.75 23.94 -25.04
CA THR A 279 -4.35 24.74 -26.20
C THR A 279 -5.08 24.30 -27.45
N ASN A 280 -5.30 25.20 -28.40
CA ASN A 280 -5.75 24.83 -29.74
C ASN A 280 -4.64 24.06 -30.47
N THR A 281 -4.75 22.73 -30.49
CA THR A 281 -3.78 21.81 -31.10
C THR A 281 -3.65 21.95 -32.62
N LYS A 282 -4.48 22.79 -33.27
CA LYS A 282 -4.35 23.12 -34.70
C LYS A 282 -3.26 24.14 -35.01
N SER A 283 -2.76 24.91 -34.03
CA SER A 283 -1.63 25.84 -34.20
C SER A 283 -0.38 25.14 -34.75
N ALA A 284 0.37 25.80 -35.62
CA ALA A 284 1.61 25.27 -36.19
C ALA A 284 2.65 24.95 -35.11
N THR A 285 2.81 25.83 -34.11
CA THR A 285 3.71 25.64 -32.97
C THR A 285 3.29 24.41 -32.14
N ALA A 286 1.99 24.26 -31.87
CA ALA A 286 1.48 23.11 -31.11
C ALA A 286 1.74 21.78 -31.85
N LYS A 287 1.54 21.74 -33.18
CA LYS A 287 1.82 20.55 -34.00
C LYS A 287 3.30 20.17 -33.99
N ARG A 288 4.20 21.15 -34.11
CA ARG A 288 5.64 20.94 -34.04
C ARG A 288 6.07 20.40 -32.68
N LEU A 289 5.58 20.98 -31.58
CA LEU A 289 5.86 20.50 -30.23
C LEU A 289 5.38 19.05 -30.02
N ILE A 290 4.17 18.71 -30.50
CA ILE A 290 3.66 17.32 -30.45
C ILE A 290 4.59 16.36 -31.20
N ALA A 291 5.01 16.73 -32.42
CA ALA A 291 5.91 15.91 -33.23
C ALA A 291 7.29 15.75 -32.57
N ALA A 292 7.86 16.84 -32.03
CA ALA A 292 9.12 16.82 -31.30
C ALA A 292 9.04 15.94 -30.04
N SER A 293 7.96 16.06 -29.26
CA SER A 293 7.74 15.26 -28.05
C SER A 293 7.64 13.77 -28.37
N LYS A 294 6.88 13.40 -29.41
CA LYS A 294 6.77 12.01 -29.88
C LYS A 294 8.11 11.46 -30.38
N THR A 295 8.88 12.27 -31.10
CA THR A 295 10.21 11.89 -31.59
C THR A 295 11.18 11.67 -30.42
N PHE A 296 11.17 12.57 -29.43
CA PHE A 296 11.98 12.44 -28.23
C PHE A 296 11.62 11.18 -27.44
N ALA A 297 10.34 10.92 -27.21
CA ALA A 297 9.83 9.69 -26.61
C ALA A 297 10.27 8.42 -27.37
N ALA A 298 10.15 8.40 -28.69
CA ALA A 298 10.57 7.27 -29.52
C ALA A 298 12.09 7.03 -29.47
N ASN A 299 12.88 8.11 -29.41
CA ASN A 299 14.34 8.02 -29.24
C ASN A 299 14.72 7.43 -27.88
N LEU A 300 14.07 7.87 -26.80
CA LEU A 300 14.27 7.32 -25.46
C LEU A 300 13.94 5.82 -25.42
N ARG A 301 12.78 5.41 -25.97
CA ARG A 301 12.40 4.00 -26.03
C ARG A 301 13.37 3.13 -26.84
N ARG A 302 13.92 3.64 -27.95
CA ARG A 302 14.93 2.91 -28.74
C ARG A 302 16.26 2.75 -28.01
N ARG A 303 16.64 3.75 -27.20
CA ARG A 303 17.86 3.70 -26.38
C ARG A 303 17.68 2.77 -25.17
N ALA A 304 16.45 2.59 -24.70
CA ALA A 304 16.13 1.69 -23.61
C ALA A 304 16.45 0.24 -23.99
N LYS A 305 17.46 -0.35 -23.34
CA LYS A 305 17.80 -1.76 -23.50
C LYS A 305 17.17 -2.56 -22.38
N ILE A 306 16.42 -3.61 -22.73
CA ILE A 306 15.97 -4.62 -21.78
C ILE A 306 17.19 -5.44 -21.37
N ALA A 307 17.37 -5.67 -20.06
CA ALA A 307 18.41 -6.56 -19.57
C ALA A 307 18.02 -8.04 -19.83
N PRO A 308 18.72 -8.77 -20.72
CA PRO A 308 18.40 -10.16 -20.93
C PRO A 308 18.67 -10.94 -19.64
N ALA A 309 17.68 -11.70 -19.17
CA ALA A 309 17.88 -12.63 -18.06
C ALA A 309 18.74 -13.80 -18.52
N LYS A 310 19.85 -14.07 -17.81
CA LYS A 310 20.66 -15.27 -18.07
C LYS A 310 19.83 -16.53 -17.89
N ARG A 311 20.10 -17.52 -18.74
CA ARG A 311 19.51 -18.86 -18.68
C ARG A 311 20.57 -19.81 -18.15
N ILE A 312 20.35 -20.38 -16.97
CA ILE A 312 21.25 -21.33 -16.32
C ILE A 312 20.57 -22.69 -16.30
N ALA A 313 21.21 -23.74 -16.81
CA ALA A 313 20.68 -25.09 -16.70
C ALA A 313 20.48 -25.47 -15.22
N SER A 314 19.21 -25.54 -14.79
CA SER A 314 18.82 -25.94 -13.43
C SER A 314 17.66 -26.94 -13.54
N PRO A 315 17.93 -28.15 -14.07
CA PRO A 315 16.90 -29.18 -14.18
C PRO A 315 16.51 -29.67 -12.79
N MET A 316 15.22 -29.88 -12.56
CA MET A 316 14.72 -30.59 -11.39
C MET A 316 14.01 -31.88 -11.82
N LYS A 317 14.16 -32.95 -11.04
CA LYS A 317 13.38 -34.18 -11.23
C LYS A 317 12.16 -34.13 -10.31
N LEU A 318 10.97 -34.21 -10.89
CA LEU A 318 9.70 -34.33 -10.17
C LEU A 318 8.94 -35.51 -10.77
N HIS A 319 8.62 -36.52 -9.95
CA HIS A 319 7.85 -37.71 -10.36
C HIS A 319 8.40 -38.41 -11.61
N GLY A 320 9.72 -38.51 -11.73
CA GLY A 320 10.41 -39.10 -12.90
C GLY A 320 10.49 -38.19 -14.13
N LYS A 321 9.89 -36.98 -14.11
CA LYS A 321 9.98 -36.00 -15.19
C LYS A 321 11.07 -34.96 -14.89
N THR A 322 11.88 -34.63 -15.89
CA THR A 322 12.84 -33.53 -15.82
C THR A 322 12.15 -32.22 -16.21
N ILE A 323 12.07 -31.28 -15.27
CA ILE A 323 11.52 -29.94 -15.49
C ILE A 323 12.67 -28.93 -15.55
N GLN A 324 12.74 -28.18 -16.65
CA GLN A 324 13.73 -27.12 -16.85
C GLN A 324 13.30 -25.85 -16.11
N ASP A 325 14.20 -25.29 -15.32
CA ASP A 325 13.96 -24.02 -14.63
C ASP A 325 15.14 -23.04 -14.83
N PRO A 326 15.28 -22.50 -16.06
CA PRO A 326 16.47 -21.75 -16.45
C PRO A 326 16.66 -20.43 -15.67
N TYR A 327 15.62 -19.99 -14.96
CA TYR A 327 15.59 -18.73 -14.22
C TYR A 327 15.56 -18.92 -12.71
N ARG A 328 15.92 -20.12 -12.22
CA ARG A 328 15.97 -20.43 -10.78
C ARG A 328 16.76 -19.43 -9.95
N TRP A 329 17.82 -18.85 -10.51
CA TRP A 329 18.66 -17.85 -9.84
C TRP A 329 17.89 -16.58 -9.41
N LEU A 330 16.76 -16.27 -10.07
CA LEU A 330 15.87 -15.15 -9.70
C LEU A 330 15.09 -15.40 -8.39
N GLU A 331 15.08 -16.63 -7.86
CA GLU A 331 14.47 -16.94 -6.54
C GLU A 331 15.26 -16.33 -5.38
N SER A 332 16.55 -16.04 -5.58
CA SER A 332 17.41 -15.38 -4.61
C SER A 332 17.20 -13.85 -4.62
N VAL A 333 15.99 -13.40 -4.26
CA VAL A 333 15.52 -12.00 -4.43
C VAL A 333 16.37 -10.90 -3.79
N ASP A 334 17.21 -11.27 -2.81
CA ASP A 334 18.10 -10.37 -2.08
C ASP A 334 19.56 -10.43 -2.59
N SER A 335 19.88 -11.26 -3.61
CA SER A 335 21.25 -11.31 -4.15
C SER A 335 21.56 -10.07 -4.98
N GLU A 336 22.82 -9.63 -4.95
CA GLU A 336 23.29 -8.46 -5.69
C GLU A 336 22.95 -8.56 -7.19
N GLU A 337 23.13 -9.75 -7.77
CA GLU A 337 22.81 -10.00 -9.17
C GLU A 337 21.31 -9.84 -9.50
N VAL A 338 20.42 -10.31 -8.61
CA VAL A 338 18.98 -10.13 -8.81
C VAL A 338 18.59 -8.66 -8.59
N LEU A 339 19.19 -7.97 -7.62
CA LEU A 339 18.98 -6.55 -7.39
C LEU A 339 19.38 -5.72 -8.62
N GLU A 340 20.53 -6.00 -9.23
CA GLU A 340 20.99 -5.31 -10.44
C GLU A 340 20.06 -5.59 -11.63
N TRP A 341 19.66 -6.86 -11.84
CA TRP A 341 18.73 -7.21 -12.92
C TRP A 341 17.37 -6.56 -12.74
N THR A 342 16.80 -6.64 -11.53
CA THR A 342 15.50 -6.03 -11.22
C THR A 342 15.51 -4.52 -11.35
N LYS A 343 16.61 -3.84 -11.00
CA LYS A 343 16.76 -2.41 -11.25
C LYS A 343 16.65 -2.08 -12.74
N LYS A 344 17.38 -2.81 -13.59
CA LYS A 344 17.35 -2.59 -15.06
C LYS A 344 15.96 -2.86 -15.66
N GLU A 345 15.27 -3.87 -15.17
CA GLU A 345 13.88 -4.17 -15.55
C GLU A 345 12.93 -3.03 -15.19
N ASN A 346 13.08 -2.49 -13.98
CA ASN A 346 12.26 -1.40 -13.49
C ASN A 346 12.55 -0.10 -14.25
N ASP A 347 13.83 0.24 -14.47
CA ASP A 347 14.26 1.39 -15.28
C ASP A 347 13.67 1.33 -16.69
N TYR A 348 13.65 0.15 -17.33
CA TYR A 348 13.03 -0.05 -18.64
C TYR A 348 11.52 0.18 -18.60
N ALA A 349 10.82 -0.38 -17.60
CA ALA A 349 9.38 -0.23 -17.46
C ALA A 349 8.99 1.24 -17.21
N GLU A 350 9.68 1.92 -16.30
CA GLU A 350 9.47 3.35 -16.00
C GLU A 350 9.68 4.21 -17.24
N LEU A 351 10.79 4.01 -17.96
CA LEU A 351 11.08 4.76 -19.19
C LEU A 351 10.05 4.53 -20.28
N PHE A 352 9.54 3.30 -20.41
CA PHE A 352 8.48 3.01 -21.35
C PHE A 352 7.18 3.73 -20.98
N LEU A 353 6.76 3.65 -19.72
CA LEU A 353 5.51 4.25 -19.23
C LEU A 353 5.57 5.77 -19.23
N CYS A 354 6.72 6.37 -18.87
CA CYS A 354 6.89 7.82 -18.82
C CYS A 354 6.80 8.50 -20.19
N THR A 355 7.00 7.75 -21.26
CA THR A 355 6.95 8.28 -22.62
C THR A 355 5.55 8.16 -23.24
N LEU A 356 4.62 7.43 -22.60
CA LEU A 356 3.25 7.22 -23.11
C LEU A 356 2.38 8.48 -22.99
N ASP A 357 1.49 8.71 -23.94
CA ASP A 357 0.56 9.85 -23.91
C ASP A 357 -0.52 9.71 -22.81
N ASN A 358 -1.36 10.75 -22.62
CA ASN A 358 -2.53 10.79 -21.73
C ASN A 358 -2.28 10.92 -20.22
N LYS A 359 -1.06 11.25 -19.77
CA LYS A 359 -0.72 11.43 -18.35
C LYS A 359 -1.59 12.50 -17.67
N ALA A 360 -1.79 13.64 -18.33
CA ALA A 360 -2.59 14.73 -17.77
C ALA A 360 -4.08 14.36 -17.64
N LEU A 361 -4.61 13.58 -18.58
CA LEU A 361 -5.99 13.08 -18.52
C LEU A 361 -6.14 12.04 -17.40
N ILE A 362 -5.23 11.08 -17.32
CA ILE A 362 -5.21 10.04 -16.28
C ILE A 362 -5.07 10.68 -14.89
N HIS A 363 -4.18 11.67 -14.73
CA HIS A 363 -4.02 12.39 -13.48
C HIS A 363 -5.34 13.02 -13.01
N ARG A 364 -6.04 13.74 -13.90
CA ARG A 364 -7.36 14.32 -13.58
C ARG A 364 -8.41 13.25 -13.27
N ALA A 365 -8.40 12.13 -14.00
CA ALA A 365 -9.31 11.02 -13.74
C ALA A 365 -9.08 10.40 -12.35
N ILE A 366 -7.82 10.20 -11.94
CA ILE A 366 -7.45 9.71 -10.61
C ILE A 366 -7.82 10.74 -9.54
N GLU A 367 -7.37 11.98 -9.65
CA GLU A 367 -7.62 13.03 -8.64
C GLU A 367 -9.12 13.26 -8.40
N SER A 368 -9.91 13.29 -9.47
CA SER A 368 -11.35 13.45 -9.36
C SER A 368 -12.05 12.22 -8.77
N SER A 369 -11.37 11.06 -8.71
CA SER A 369 -11.90 9.77 -8.22
C SER A 369 -11.44 9.43 -6.80
N VAL A 370 -10.34 10.02 -6.32
CA VAL A 370 -9.86 9.80 -4.95
C VAL A 370 -10.83 10.43 -3.94
N ILE A 371 -11.19 9.62 -2.95
CA ILE A 371 -11.88 10.02 -1.74
C ILE A 371 -10.83 10.22 -0.65
N ARG A 372 -10.72 11.45 -0.13
CA ARG A 372 -9.78 11.78 0.95
C ARG A 372 -10.48 11.61 2.30
N HIS A 373 -9.68 11.40 3.36
CA HIS A 373 -10.16 11.33 4.75
C HIS A 373 -11.24 10.27 4.98
N LYS A 374 -11.06 9.05 4.45
CA LYS A 374 -12.00 7.94 4.65
C LYS A 374 -11.88 7.43 6.10
N PRO A 375 -12.84 7.69 7.00
CA PRO A 375 -12.78 7.14 8.34
C PRO A 375 -13.06 5.63 8.30
N SER A 376 -12.43 4.88 9.19
CA SER A 376 -12.84 3.50 9.46
C SER A 376 -14.28 3.48 9.98
N VAL A 377 -14.96 2.34 9.83
CA VAL A 377 -16.27 2.15 10.46
C VAL A 377 -16.13 2.36 11.98
N PRO A 378 -16.95 3.22 12.61
CA PRO A 378 -16.77 3.52 14.02
C PRO A 378 -17.13 2.35 14.93
N VAL A 379 -16.46 2.28 16.08
CA VAL A 379 -16.85 1.40 17.20
C VAL A 379 -17.55 2.26 18.25
N SER A 380 -18.73 1.84 18.70
CA SER A 380 -19.44 2.50 19.80
C SER A 380 -19.07 1.87 21.15
N VAL A 381 -18.54 2.68 22.07
CA VAL A 381 -18.28 2.28 23.46
C VAL A 381 -18.66 3.42 24.39
N LYS A 382 -19.49 3.11 25.40
CA LYS A 382 -20.03 4.06 26.38
C LYS A 382 -20.64 5.29 25.70
N LYS A 383 -21.45 5.07 24.66
CA LYS A 383 -22.11 6.12 23.84
C LYS A 383 -21.16 7.09 23.12
N LYS A 384 -19.87 6.76 23.00
CA LYS A 384 -18.89 7.47 22.17
C LYS A 384 -18.48 6.60 20.99
N TYR A 385 -18.15 7.25 19.88
CA TYR A 385 -17.79 6.58 18.64
C TYR A 385 -16.31 6.81 18.37
N TYR A 386 -15.55 5.74 18.19
CA TYR A 386 -14.11 5.76 17.94
C TYR A 386 -13.82 5.23 16.55
N PHE A 387 -12.91 5.87 15.82
CA PHE A 387 -12.55 5.49 14.45
C PHE A 387 -11.15 5.99 14.11
N VAL A 388 -10.49 5.33 13.17
CA VAL A 388 -9.21 5.77 12.61
C VAL A 388 -9.49 6.55 11.34
N ALA A 389 -8.81 7.67 11.16
CA ALA A 389 -8.87 8.45 9.94
C ALA A 389 -7.56 9.22 9.75
N ASP A 390 -7.26 9.56 8.49
CA ASP A 390 -6.13 10.41 8.11
C ASP A 390 -6.22 11.78 8.80
N LEU A 391 -5.07 12.39 9.07
CA LEU A 391 -5.01 13.79 9.47
C LEU A 391 -5.42 14.71 8.32
N GLU A 392 -5.84 15.93 8.64
CA GLU A 392 -6.41 16.85 7.63
C GLU A 392 -5.42 17.16 6.49
N TYR A 393 -4.13 17.25 6.82
CA TYR A 393 -3.04 17.59 5.88
C TYR A 393 -1.94 16.52 5.81
N SER A 394 -2.19 15.28 6.25
CA SER A 394 -1.21 14.19 6.19
C SER A 394 -1.92 12.85 5.98
N SER A 395 -1.24 11.92 5.29
CA SER A 395 -1.67 10.52 5.18
C SER A 395 -1.48 9.72 6.48
N ASP A 396 -0.89 10.32 7.51
CA ASP A 396 -0.76 9.68 8.82
C ASP A 396 -2.12 9.50 9.47
N LYS A 397 -2.35 8.30 10.01
CA LYS A 397 -3.63 7.91 10.60
C LYS A 397 -3.64 8.11 12.10
N ALA A 398 -4.60 8.90 12.58
CA ALA A 398 -4.85 9.16 13.99
C ALA A 398 -6.09 8.39 14.49
N LEU A 399 -6.17 8.18 15.80
CA LEU A 399 -7.40 7.70 16.44
C LEU A 399 -8.28 8.89 16.82
N TRP A 400 -9.52 8.89 16.37
CA TRP A 400 -10.50 9.95 16.59
C TRP A 400 -11.66 9.48 17.45
N THR A 401 -12.38 10.43 18.06
CA THR A 401 -13.68 10.22 18.69
C THR A 401 -14.68 11.30 18.30
N CYS A 402 -15.97 10.97 18.29
CA CYS A 402 -17.06 11.92 18.04
C CYS A 402 -18.32 11.61 18.86
N SER A 403 -19.28 12.54 18.85
CA SER A 403 -20.60 12.36 19.47
C SER A 403 -21.55 11.51 18.61
N ALA A 404 -22.70 11.13 19.17
CA ALA A 404 -23.67 10.23 18.54
C ALA A 404 -24.37 10.75 17.27
N ASN A 405 -24.11 12.00 16.88
CA ASN A 405 -24.54 12.62 15.62
C ASN A 405 -23.37 12.80 14.63
N GLY A 406 -22.20 12.21 14.90
CA GLY A 406 -21.00 12.31 14.07
C GLY A 406 -20.25 13.64 14.16
N LYS A 407 -20.75 14.61 14.96
CA LYS A 407 -20.13 15.93 15.16
C LYS A 407 -19.09 15.91 16.29
N ARG A 408 -18.41 17.05 16.49
CA ARG A 408 -17.42 17.28 17.56
C ARG A 408 -16.27 16.27 17.54
N LYS A 409 -15.67 16.07 16.36
CA LYS A 409 -14.50 15.20 16.17
C LYS A 409 -13.33 15.70 17.03
N LYS A 410 -12.70 14.81 17.79
CA LYS A 410 -11.51 15.08 18.60
C LYS A 410 -10.49 13.97 18.41
N ILE A 411 -9.22 14.33 18.35
CA ILE A 411 -8.13 13.35 18.32
C ILE A 411 -7.98 12.76 19.73
N VAL A 412 -7.89 11.43 19.79
CA VAL A 412 -7.64 10.65 20.99
C VAL A 412 -6.16 10.28 21.09
N ILE A 413 -5.59 9.79 19.99
CA ILE A 413 -4.16 9.47 19.88
C ILE A 413 -3.65 10.08 18.57
N HIS A 414 -2.70 10.99 18.66
CA HIS A 414 -2.03 11.56 17.49
C HIS A 414 -0.82 10.69 17.10
N PRO A 415 -0.48 10.55 15.80
CA PRO A 415 0.72 9.83 15.36
C PRO A 415 2.03 10.33 16.01
N SER A 416 2.11 11.62 16.35
CA SER A 416 3.27 12.17 17.07
C SER A 416 3.40 11.66 18.51
N ASP A 417 2.34 11.09 19.08
CA ASP A 417 2.33 10.51 20.42
C ASP A 417 2.88 9.06 20.40
N LEU A 418 3.23 8.54 19.21
CA LEU A 418 3.85 7.24 19.03
C LEU A 418 5.34 7.28 19.43
N LEU A 419 5.87 6.14 19.91
CA LEU A 419 7.24 6.09 20.47
C LEU A 419 8.33 6.27 19.42
N ASN A 420 8.05 5.92 18.17
CA ASN A 420 9.03 5.94 17.09
C ASN A 420 8.47 6.75 15.91
N PRO A 421 9.13 7.86 15.52
CA PRO A 421 8.74 8.66 14.36
C PRO A 421 8.68 7.88 13.04
N LYS A 422 9.25 6.66 12.98
CA LYS A 422 9.21 5.76 11.82
C LYS A 422 7.99 4.83 11.78
N ASP A 423 7.15 4.83 12.80
CA ASP A 423 5.93 4.01 12.83
C ASP A 423 4.85 4.70 11.96
N GLY A 424 4.35 4.01 10.91
CA GLY A 424 3.50 4.58 9.85
C GLY A 424 2.04 4.87 10.22
N GLY A 425 1.81 5.48 11.39
CA GLY A 425 0.48 5.78 11.92
C GLY A 425 -0.25 4.58 12.55
N ILE A 426 -1.44 4.83 13.10
CA ILE A 426 -2.29 3.79 13.70
C ILE A 426 -3.01 3.04 12.58
N THR A 427 -2.84 1.72 12.52
CA THR A 427 -3.48 0.88 11.49
C THR A 427 -4.75 0.21 12.01
N ASN A 428 -4.72 -0.31 13.24
CA ASN A 428 -5.81 -1.02 13.87
C ASN A 428 -6.00 -0.57 15.32
N PHE A 429 -7.21 -0.72 15.86
CA PHE A 429 -7.49 -0.44 17.27
C PHE A 429 -8.67 -1.23 17.81
N VAL A 430 -8.67 -1.48 19.12
CA VAL A 430 -9.79 -2.07 19.85
C VAL A 430 -9.97 -1.36 21.18
N VAL A 431 -11.14 -0.77 21.39
CA VAL A 431 -11.50 -0.09 22.64
C VAL A 431 -12.00 -1.12 23.67
N SER A 432 -11.49 -1.04 24.88
CA SER A 432 -11.94 -1.91 25.98
C SER A 432 -13.42 -1.70 26.34
N PRO A 433 -14.16 -2.72 26.78
CA PRO A 433 -15.60 -2.63 27.07
C PRO A 433 -15.99 -1.60 28.14
N ASN A 434 -15.07 -1.26 29.03
CA ASN A 434 -15.28 -0.23 30.06
C ASN A 434 -14.95 1.19 29.57
N GLY A 435 -14.40 1.34 28.36
CA GLY A 435 -14.00 2.62 27.76
C GLY A 435 -12.71 3.22 28.33
N ARG A 436 -11.96 2.48 29.17
CA ARG A 436 -10.77 3.00 29.85
C ARG A 436 -9.50 2.87 29.02
N HIS A 437 -9.33 1.75 28.33
CA HIS A 437 -8.12 1.45 27.54
C HIS A 437 -8.44 1.32 26.05
N VAL A 438 -7.45 1.64 25.22
CA VAL A 438 -7.41 1.32 23.79
C VAL A 438 -6.16 0.50 23.51
N ALA A 439 -6.31 -0.67 22.92
CA ALA A 439 -5.21 -1.39 22.30
C ALA A 439 -5.12 -0.96 20.84
N TYR A 440 -3.93 -0.63 20.33
CA TYR A 440 -3.75 -0.16 18.96
C TYR A 440 -2.48 -0.71 18.32
N GLY A 441 -2.55 -1.01 17.02
CA GLY A 441 -1.46 -1.56 16.22
C GLY A 441 -0.80 -0.50 15.35
N VAL A 442 0.54 -0.56 15.27
CA VAL A 442 1.36 0.23 14.34
C VAL A 442 2.16 -0.70 13.43
N THR A 443 2.30 -0.31 12.16
CA THR A 443 3.08 -1.03 11.15
C THR A 443 4.28 -0.21 10.71
N GLN A 444 5.38 -0.88 10.36
CA GLN A 444 6.54 -0.25 9.72
C GLN A 444 6.61 -0.68 8.25
N GLY A 445 6.72 0.28 7.33
CA GLY A 445 7.00 0.03 5.91
C GLY A 445 6.01 -0.89 5.18
N GLY A 446 4.72 -0.87 5.55
CA GLY A 446 3.69 -1.71 4.90
C GLY A 446 3.73 -3.20 5.26
N SER A 447 4.54 -3.59 6.26
CA SER A 447 4.60 -4.96 6.78
C SER A 447 3.26 -5.43 7.35
N GLU A 448 2.93 -6.71 7.15
CA GLU A 448 1.77 -7.35 7.81
C GLU A 448 1.96 -7.52 9.32
N TRP A 449 3.21 -7.42 9.79
CA TRP A 449 3.57 -7.50 11.20
C TRP A 449 3.28 -6.18 11.91
N GLN A 450 2.52 -6.27 13.00
CA GLN A 450 2.12 -5.14 13.81
C GLN A 450 2.76 -5.21 15.19
N THR A 451 3.22 -4.05 15.67
CA THR A 451 3.52 -3.86 17.09
C THR A 451 2.29 -3.23 17.73
N TRP A 452 1.79 -3.85 18.79
CA TRP A 452 0.61 -3.37 19.51
C TRP A 452 0.99 -2.71 20.83
N HIS A 453 0.24 -1.66 21.16
CA HIS A 453 0.42 -0.83 22.33
C HIS A 453 -0.91 -0.60 23.04
N ILE A 454 -0.83 -0.17 24.31
CA ILE A 454 -2.01 0.18 25.10
C ILE A 454 -1.96 1.65 25.49
N TYR A 455 -3.09 2.33 25.34
CA TYR A 455 -3.31 3.71 25.76
C TYR A 455 -4.40 3.76 26.85
N ASP A 456 -4.12 4.42 27.96
CA ASP A 456 -5.10 4.69 29.02
C ASP A 456 -5.78 6.04 28.78
N MET A 457 -7.08 5.99 28.53
CA MET A 457 -7.94 7.12 28.15
C MET A 457 -8.18 8.12 29.28
N ILE A 458 -7.97 7.71 30.54
CA ILE A 458 -8.19 8.55 31.72
C ILE A 458 -6.97 9.43 31.95
N SER A 459 -5.81 8.80 32.09
CA SER A 459 -4.52 9.47 32.28
C SER A 459 -3.98 10.11 30.99
N LYS A 460 -4.56 9.76 29.83
CA LYS A 460 -4.13 10.18 28.49
C LYS A 460 -2.67 9.83 28.20
N LYS A 461 -2.25 8.65 28.65
CA LYS A 461 -0.87 8.18 28.52
C LYS A 461 -0.84 6.80 27.90
N LYS A 462 0.17 6.60 27.05
CA LYS A 462 0.62 5.28 26.63
C LYS A 462 1.13 4.51 27.85
N LEU A 463 0.74 3.25 27.97
CA LEU A 463 1.26 2.34 28.98
C LEU A 463 2.53 1.63 28.48
N ASN A 464 3.25 0.97 29.38
CA ASN A 464 4.51 0.27 29.05
C ASN A 464 4.30 -1.05 28.31
N ASP A 465 3.05 -1.41 28.01
CA ASP A 465 2.67 -2.60 27.28
C ASP A 465 3.09 -2.51 25.80
N VAL A 466 3.93 -3.45 25.38
CA VAL A 466 4.41 -3.60 24.00
C VAL A 466 4.27 -5.06 23.61
N LEU A 467 3.48 -5.33 22.58
CA LEU A 467 3.23 -6.68 22.08
C LEU A 467 3.76 -6.79 20.65
N THR A 468 4.62 -7.77 20.41
CA THR A 468 5.17 -8.10 19.09
C THR A 468 4.76 -9.49 18.64
N GLY A 469 4.90 -9.75 17.33
CA GLY A 469 4.54 -11.03 16.72
C GLY A 469 3.05 -11.16 16.41
N LEU A 470 2.34 -10.04 16.26
CA LEU A 470 0.94 -10.01 15.85
C LEU A 470 0.88 -9.70 14.35
N ILE A 471 -0.05 -10.36 13.67
CA ILE A 471 -0.47 -10.01 12.31
C ILE A 471 -1.97 -9.79 12.35
N HIS A 472 -2.45 -8.68 11.77
CA HIS A 472 -3.88 -8.35 11.68
C HIS A 472 -4.65 -8.30 13.04
N GLU A 473 -5.99 -8.24 13.00
CA GLU A 473 -6.89 -7.72 14.05
C GLU A 473 -7.36 -8.71 15.14
N TYR A 474 -6.52 -9.63 15.61
CA TYR A 474 -6.97 -10.55 16.68
C TYR A 474 -6.60 -10.03 18.07
N VAL A 475 -7.22 -8.92 18.49
CA VAL A 475 -7.19 -8.44 19.88
C VAL A 475 -8.62 -8.44 20.43
N LEU A 476 -8.88 -9.31 21.42
CA LEU A 476 -10.21 -9.54 21.98
C LEU A 476 -10.23 -9.25 23.48
N TRP A 477 -10.83 -8.11 23.86
CA TRP A 477 -10.95 -7.73 25.27
C TRP A 477 -11.80 -8.71 26.08
N MET A 478 -11.29 -9.06 27.25
CA MET A 478 -12.08 -9.75 28.28
C MET A 478 -13.08 -8.78 28.90
N PRO A 479 -14.21 -9.27 29.44
CA PRO A 479 -15.14 -8.42 30.18
C PRO A 479 -14.43 -7.67 31.30
N GLY A 480 -14.82 -6.41 31.49
CA GLY A 480 -14.22 -5.51 32.49
C GLY A 480 -12.93 -4.82 32.05
N GLY A 481 -12.37 -5.14 30.87
CA GLY A 481 -11.34 -4.31 30.22
C GLY A 481 -9.97 -4.29 30.91
N LYS A 482 -9.62 -5.35 31.68
CA LYS A 482 -8.34 -5.49 32.40
C LYS A 482 -7.34 -6.45 31.73
N ALA A 483 -7.80 -7.21 30.73
CA ALA A 483 -7.02 -8.17 29.98
C ALA A 483 -7.65 -8.39 28.60
N PHE A 484 -6.87 -8.87 27.63
CA PHE A 484 -7.36 -9.27 26.32
C PHE A 484 -6.63 -10.52 25.81
N MET A 485 -7.32 -11.30 24.99
CA MET A 485 -6.70 -12.38 24.24
C MET A 485 -6.15 -11.86 22.92
N TYR A 486 -5.04 -12.43 22.47
CA TYR A 486 -4.49 -12.15 21.15
C TYR A 486 -3.82 -13.37 20.53
N ILE A 487 -3.67 -13.36 19.21
CA ILE A 487 -2.92 -14.39 18.49
C ILE A 487 -1.47 -13.90 18.30
N LYS A 488 -0.53 -14.73 18.75
CA LYS A 488 0.89 -14.53 18.53
C LYS A 488 1.38 -15.55 17.51
N HIS A 489 2.13 -15.06 16.54
CA HIS A 489 2.90 -15.86 15.60
C HIS A 489 4.38 -15.77 15.95
N THR A 490 5.10 -16.86 15.68
CA THR A 490 6.55 -16.87 15.85
C THR A 490 7.17 -16.21 14.63
N GLN A 491 7.82 -15.06 14.81
CA GLN A 491 8.57 -14.42 13.74
C GLN A 491 9.90 -15.19 13.55
N PRO A 492 10.21 -15.73 12.35
CA PRO A 492 11.45 -16.44 12.13
C PRO A 492 12.65 -15.48 12.27
N LYS A 493 13.69 -15.93 12.98
CA LYS A 493 14.91 -15.14 13.23
C LYS A 493 15.76 -14.89 11.98
N HIS A 494 15.60 -15.71 10.93
CA HIS A 494 16.34 -15.61 9.68
C HIS A 494 15.40 -15.50 8.47
N LYS A 495 15.72 -14.60 7.53
CA LYS A 495 14.97 -14.39 6.28
C LYS A 495 14.85 -15.66 5.41
N SER A 496 15.80 -16.60 5.53
CA SER A 496 15.79 -17.88 4.81
C SER A 496 14.75 -18.88 5.32
N LYS A 497 14.15 -18.65 6.50
CA LYS A 497 13.06 -19.48 7.08
C LYS A 497 11.66 -18.89 6.85
N ARG A 498 11.54 -18.12 5.78
CA ARG A 498 10.31 -17.45 5.35
C ARG A 498 9.13 -18.44 5.17
N ALA A 499 9.38 -19.68 4.75
CA ALA A 499 8.36 -20.74 4.62
C ALA A 499 7.76 -21.23 5.97
N GLU A 500 8.38 -20.88 7.10
CA GLU A 500 7.86 -21.19 8.46
C GLU A 500 6.93 -20.08 9.00
N LEU A 501 6.73 -18.99 8.24
CA LEU A 501 5.88 -17.88 8.66
C LEU A 501 4.45 -18.34 8.96
N LEU A 502 3.89 -17.76 10.03
CA LEU A 502 2.55 -17.98 10.56
C LEU A 502 2.22 -19.39 11.08
N ARG A 503 3.14 -20.36 10.97
CA ARG A 503 2.96 -21.68 11.58
C ARG A 503 2.92 -21.61 13.10
N PHE A 504 2.25 -22.59 13.70
CA PHE A 504 2.07 -22.71 15.15
C PHE A 504 1.51 -21.44 15.81
N PRO A 505 0.39 -20.88 15.30
CA PRO A 505 -0.23 -19.75 15.97
C PRO A 505 -0.61 -20.14 17.40
N ALA A 506 -0.54 -19.17 18.30
CA ALA A 506 -0.81 -19.37 19.70
C ALA A 506 -1.66 -18.23 20.26
N ILE A 507 -2.72 -18.58 20.99
CA ILE A 507 -3.57 -17.61 21.68
C ILE A 507 -3.00 -17.38 23.07
N TYR A 508 -2.68 -16.12 23.36
CA TYR A 508 -2.19 -15.65 24.64
C TYR A 508 -3.22 -14.73 25.30
N LEU A 509 -3.20 -14.68 26.64
CA LEU A 509 -3.93 -13.71 27.43
C LEU A 509 -2.94 -12.70 28.01
N HIS A 510 -3.09 -11.45 27.59
CA HIS A 510 -2.32 -10.32 28.08
C HIS A 510 -3.09 -9.59 29.18
N LYS A 511 -2.42 -9.30 30.30
CA LYS A 511 -2.96 -8.46 31.38
C LYS A 511 -2.39 -7.05 31.24
N VAL A 512 -3.26 -6.05 31.23
CA VAL A 512 -2.85 -4.65 31.07
C VAL A 512 -1.89 -4.25 32.20
N GLY A 513 -0.81 -3.55 31.83
CA GLY A 513 0.26 -3.09 32.71
C GLY A 513 1.35 -4.13 32.96
N THR A 514 1.39 -5.23 32.20
CA THR A 514 2.40 -6.30 32.37
C THR A 514 3.28 -6.46 31.14
N LYS A 515 4.44 -7.10 31.29
CA LYS A 515 5.33 -7.39 30.15
C LYS A 515 4.74 -8.53 29.32
N GLN A 516 4.87 -8.47 27.99
CA GLN A 516 4.41 -9.54 27.09
C GLN A 516 4.99 -10.93 27.45
N THR A 517 6.20 -10.98 28.03
CA THR A 517 6.83 -12.23 28.50
C THR A 517 6.07 -12.90 29.65
N SER A 518 5.19 -12.17 30.33
CA SER A 518 4.34 -12.67 31.41
C SER A 518 2.95 -13.12 30.91
N ASP A 519 2.68 -13.03 29.61
CA ASP A 519 1.38 -13.39 29.04
C ASP A 519 1.12 -14.89 29.16
N LYS A 520 -0.10 -15.24 29.55
CA LYS A 520 -0.48 -16.63 29.78
C LYS A 520 -0.87 -17.29 28.46
N LEU A 521 -0.21 -18.39 28.11
CA LEU A 521 -0.63 -19.23 26.97
C LEU A 521 -2.02 -19.83 27.25
N ILE A 522 -2.97 -19.56 26.36
CA ILE A 522 -4.34 -20.08 26.44
C ILE A 522 -4.50 -21.33 25.58
N TYR A 523 -4.01 -21.29 24.35
CA TYR A 523 -4.19 -22.36 23.38
C TYR A 523 -3.11 -22.32 22.30
N ARG A 524 -2.60 -23.49 21.91
CA ARG A 524 -1.69 -23.71 20.78
C ARG A 524 -1.81 -25.18 20.36
N ARG A 525 -1.62 -25.47 19.07
CA ARG A 525 -1.56 -26.82 18.52
C ARG A 525 -0.18 -27.08 17.93
N LEU A 526 0.65 -27.81 18.67
CA LEU A 526 1.98 -28.21 18.18
C LEU A 526 1.90 -29.40 17.21
N ASP A 527 0.85 -30.21 17.33
CA ASP A 527 0.53 -31.34 16.46
C ASP A 527 -0.05 -30.90 15.10
N LYS A 528 -0.55 -29.66 15.01
CA LYS A 528 -1.14 -29.08 13.80
C LYS A 528 -0.53 -27.71 13.48
N PRO A 529 0.72 -27.66 12.97
CA PRO A 529 1.43 -26.42 12.64
C PRO A 529 0.70 -25.49 11.67
N ASN A 530 -0.07 -26.08 10.75
CA ASN A 530 -0.67 -25.42 9.59
C ASN A 530 -2.16 -25.13 9.80
N TRP A 531 -2.61 -25.04 11.05
CA TRP A 531 -3.99 -24.66 11.35
C TRP A 531 -4.03 -23.20 11.74
N TYR A 532 -5.03 -22.49 11.22
CA TYR A 532 -5.39 -21.18 11.74
C TYR A 532 -6.24 -21.38 12.99
N ILE A 533 -6.07 -20.48 13.96
CA ILE A 533 -6.86 -20.50 15.20
C ILE A 533 -7.45 -19.12 15.45
N GLY A 534 -8.65 -19.06 16.01
CA GLY A 534 -9.35 -17.81 16.27
C GLY A 534 -10.05 -17.85 17.63
N PRO A 535 -9.77 -16.89 18.53
CA PRO A 535 -10.50 -16.78 19.79
C PRO A 535 -11.84 -16.06 19.57
N SER A 536 -12.86 -16.51 20.28
CA SER A 536 -14.11 -15.77 20.48
C SER A 536 -14.52 -15.85 21.95
N VAL A 537 -15.30 -14.88 22.42
CA VAL A 537 -15.82 -14.86 23.79
C VAL A 537 -17.33 -15.07 23.74
N ALA A 538 -17.82 -15.99 24.58
CA ALA A 538 -19.22 -16.35 24.67
C ALA A 538 -19.74 -16.31 26.12
N LEU A 539 -21.07 -16.27 26.24
CA LEU A 539 -21.84 -16.29 27.50
C LEU A 539 -21.35 -15.23 28.51
N GLY A 540 -21.15 -14.00 28.03
CA GLY A 540 -20.71 -12.88 28.85
C GLY A 540 -19.28 -13.03 29.40
N GLY A 541 -18.43 -13.79 28.71
CA GLY A 541 -17.04 -14.03 29.13
C GLY A 541 -16.82 -15.22 30.03
N LYS A 542 -17.81 -16.10 30.16
CA LYS A 542 -17.66 -17.37 30.89
C LYS A 542 -16.96 -18.45 30.05
N LEU A 543 -17.03 -18.36 28.72
CA LEU A 543 -16.39 -19.29 27.78
C LEU A 543 -15.55 -18.54 26.76
N ALA A 544 -14.37 -19.09 26.46
CA ALA A 544 -13.61 -18.80 25.25
C ALA A 544 -13.87 -19.92 24.24
N LEU A 545 -14.30 -19.57 23.03
CA LEU A 545 -14.35 -20.49 21.90
C LEU A 545 -13.05 -20.38 21.11
N LEU A 546 -12.54 -21.52 20.67
CA LEU A 546 -11.28 -21.69 19.97
C LEU A 546 -11.62 -22.36 18.64
N THR A 547 -11.89 -21.55 17.63
CA THR A 547 -12.14 -22.04 16.27
C THR A 547 -10.81 -22.38 15.62
N ASN A 548 -10.69 -23.58 15.08
CA ASN A 548 -9.55 -24.04 14.31
C ASN A 548 -10.00 -24.20 12.87
N TRP A 549 -9.38 -23.50 11.93
CA TRP A 549 -9.57 -23.75 10.49
C TRP A 549 -8.47 -24.69 10.01
N THR A 550 -8.87 -25.75 9.32
CA THR A 550 -8.01 -26.89 9.04
C THR A 550 -7.46 -26.88 7.61
N GLU A 551 -6.60 -27.85 7.32
CA GLU A 551 -6.05 -28.11 5.99
C GLU A 551 -7.07 -28.83 5.07
N LYS A 552 -8.37 -28.60 5.27
CA LYS A 552 -9.42 -29.10 4.37
C LYS A 552 -10.37 -27.95 4.06
N ALA A 553 -10.30 -27.39 2.86
CA ALA A 553 -11.20 -26.37 2.27
C ALA A 553 -12.24 -25.76 3.24
N ASP A 554 -11.83 -24.75 4.02
CA ASP A 554 -12.66 -23.98 4.96
C ASP A 554 -13.40 -24.77 6.06
N ARG A 555 -13.01 -26.02 6.31
CA ARG A 555 -13.50 -26.83 7.42
C ARG A 555 -12.93 -26.35 8.74
N SER A 556 -13.73 -26.49 9.78
CA SER A 556 -13.37 -26.00 11.11
C SER A 556 -13.72 -26.95 12.22
N ILE A 557 -12.92 -26.93 13.27
CA ILE A 557 -13.19 -27.56 14.56
C ILE A 557 -13.37 -26.46 15.60
N VAL A 558 -14.40 -26.56 16.43
CA VAL A 558 -14.64 -25.60 17.51
C VAL A 558 -14.46 -26.29 18.85
N LEU A 559 -13.52 -25.77 19.64
CA LEU A 559 -13.31 -26.16 21.04
C LEU A 559 -13.71 -25.01 21.95
N ALA A 560 -13.96 -25.31 23.22
CA ALA A 560 -14.27 -24.33 24.24
C ALA A 560 -13.35 -24.48 25.45
N LYS A 561 -13.08 -23.36 26.12
CA LYS A 561 -12.36 -23.28 27.38
C LYS A 561 -13.14 -22.42 28.36
N GLN A 562 -13.30 -22.89 29.59
CA GLN A 562 -13.93 -22.12 30.66
C GLN A 562 -13.02 -20.98 31.14
N LEU A 563 -13.62 -19.82 31.43
CA LEU A 563 -12.93 -18.60 31.86
C LEU A 563 -13.39 -18.12 33.26
N LEU A 564 -13.90 -19.04 34.10
CA LEU A 564 -14.48 -18.73 35.42
C LEU A 564 -13.50 -18.02 36.36
N LYS A 565 -14.00 -17.07 37.16
CA LYS A 565 -13.21 -16.08 37.95
C LYS A 565 -12.39 -16.65 39.12
N SER A 566 -12.61 -17.89 39.54
CA SER A 566 -11.89 -18.47 40.69
C SER A 566 -11.97 -20.01 40.68
N GLY A 567 -10.79 -20.65 40.74
CA GLY A 567 -10.60 -22.02 41.25
C GLY A 567 -11.07 -23.22 40.42
N ALA A 568 -12.21 -23.16 39.74
CA ALA A 568 -12.89 -24.36 39.21
C ALA A 568 -12.89 -24.49 37.66
N ALA A 569 -12.07 -23.71 36.94
CA ALA A 569 -11.96 -23.89 35.49
C ALA A 569 -11.31 -25.25 35.19
N LYS A 570 -12.04 -26.16 34.52
CA LYS A 570 -11.46 -27.44 34.07
C LYS A 570 -10.24 -27.14 33.18
N LYS A 571 -9.13 -27.85 33.42
CA LYS A 571 -7.89 -27.70 32.63
C LYS A 571 -8.07 -28.16 31.17
N HIS A 572 -9.08 -28.96 30.87
CA HIS A 572 -9.29 -29.58 29.56
C HIS A 572 -10.07 -28.69 28.58
N LEU A 573 -9.73 -28.82 27.30
CA LEU A 573 -10.49 -28.26 26.19
C LEU A 573 -11.75 -29.09 25.97
N LEU A 574 -12.89 -28.43 25.79
CA LEU A 574 -14.19 -29.06 25.65
C LEU A 574 -14.62 -29.03 24.19
N PRO A 575 -14.94 -30.16 23.55
CA PRO A 575 -15.34 -30.17 22.15
C PRO A 575 -16.75 -29.61 21.98
N VAL A 576 -16.92 -28.63 21.07
CA VAL A 576 -18.22 -28.15 20.60
C VAL A 576 -18.55 -28.81 19.25
N PHE A 577 -17.63 -28.68 18.30
CA PHE A 577 -17.67 -29.34 17.00
C PHE A 577 -16.30 -29.99 16.74
N PRO A 578 -16.09 -31.27 17.11
CA PRO A 578 -14.76 -31.90 17.06
C PRO A 578 -14.37 -32.46 15.70
N LYS A 579 -15.25 -32.38 14.68
CA LYS A 579 -15.05 -32.98 13.36
C LYS A 579 -14.82 -31.89 12.30
N GLU A 580 -13.96 -32.18 11.34
CA GLU A 580 -13.70 -31.34 10.15
C GLU A 580 -14.75 -31.59 9.06
N ASP A 581 -16.03 -31.58 9.43
CA ASP A 581 -17.13 -31.95 8.53
C ASP A 581 -17.88 -30.75 7.94
N ALA A 582 -17.64 -29.55 8.46
CA ALA A 582 -18.22 -28.30 7.96
C ALA A 582 -17.44 -27.07 8.47
N SER A 583 -17.80 -25.89 7.96
CA SER A 583 -17.45 -24.62 8.58
C SER A 583 -18.45 -24.30 9.70
N TYR A 584 -17.96 -23.76 10.83
CA TYR A 584 -18.76 -23.37 11.99
C TYR A 584 -18.33 -21.98 12.45
N ARG A 585 -19.04 -20.95 11.98
CA ARG A 585 -18.73 -19.55 12.29
C ARG A 585 -19.61 -19.05 13.43
N TYR A 586 -19.02 -18.93 14.61
CA TYR A 586 -19.69 -18.34 15.78
C TYR A 586 -19.98 -16.86 15.53
N PHE A 587 -21.19 -16.40 15.87
CA PHE A 587 -21.51 -14.97 15.78
C PHE A 587 -22.16 -14.40 17.04
N THR A 588 -22.83 -15.21 17.88
CA THR A 588 -23.33 -14.74 19.18
C THR A 588 -23.66 -15.88 20.16
N SER A 589 -23.88 -15.51 21.42
CA SER A 589 -24.45 -16.36 22.45
C SER A 589 -25.60 -15.65 23.18
N ARG A 590 -26.74 -16.33 23.31
CA ARG A 590 -27.95 -15.77 23.95
C ARG A 590 -28.69 -16.85 24.74
N ARG A 591 -29.17 -16.51 25.95
CA ARG A 591 -29.96 -17.39 26.83
C ARG A 591 -29.37 -18.80 26.98
N GLY A 592 -28.07 -18.88 27.27
CA GLY A 592 -27.38 -20.16 27.49
C GLY A 592 -27.13 -20.98 26.20
N ARG A 593 -27.27 -20.37 25.02
CA ARG A 593 -27.02 -21.02 23.73
C ARG A 593 -25.94 -20.28 22.95
N LEU A 594 -25.16 -21.03 22.18
CA LEU A 594 -24.19 -20.56 21.21
C LEU A 594 -24.80 -20.66 19.81
N TYR A 595 -24.64 -19.64 18.97
CA TYR A 595 -25.20 -19.60 17.61
C TYR A 595 -24.08 -19.54 16.57
N PHE A 596 -24.24 -20.36 15.53
CA PHE A 596 -23.25 -20.54 14.48
C PHE A 596 -23.90 -20.47 13.10
N ILE A 597 -23.19 -19.90 12.13
CA ILE A 597 -23.45 -20.14 10.71
C ILE A 597 -22.65 -21.38 10.29
N THR A 598 -23.27 -22.30 9.58
CA THR A 598 -22.62 -23.52 9.09
C THR A 598 -23.10 -23.91 7.69
N ASP A 599 -22.20 -24.52 6.91
CA ASP A 599 -22.50 -25.11 5.62
C ASP A 599 -22.78 -26.63 5.70
N LYS A 600 -22.84 -27.19 6.92
CA LYS A 600 -23.11 -28.61 7.13
C LYS A 600 -24.47 -28.99 6.55
N ASN A 601 -24.45 -29.76 5.46
CA ASN A 601 -25.64 -30.15 4.70
C ASN A 601 -26.49 -28.92 4.28
N ALA A 602 -25.83 -27.79 4.01
CA ALA A 602 -26.45 -26.53 3.62
C ALA A 602 -25.45 -25.69 2.81
N ASP A 603 -25.38 -25.88 1.50
CA ASP A 603 -24.41 -25.24 0.60
C ASP A 603 -24.37 -23.70 0.68
N LYS A 604 -25.54 -23.08 0.83
CA LYS A 604 -25.74 -21.64 1.01
C LYS A 604 -25.66 -21.21 2.47
N GLY A 605 -25.42 -22.13 3.40
CA GLY A 605 -25.32 -21.86 4.81
C GLY A 605 -26.67 -21.76 5.53
N ARG A 606 -26.65 -22.14 6.81
CA ARG A 606 -27.79 -22.06 7.74
C ARG A 606 -27.33 -21.61 9.13
N ILE A 607 -28.27 -21.20 9.98
CA ILE A 607 -27.99 -20.89 11.39
C ILE A 607 -28.39 -22.06 12.26
N ILE A 608 -27.45 -22.53 13.07
CA ILE A 608 -27.69 -23.54 14.11
C ILE A 608 -27.40 -22.95 15.50
N SER A 609 -27.94 -23.60 16.53
CA SER A 609 -27.62 -23.29 17.92
C SER A 609 -27.30 -24.53 18.73
N VAL A 610 -26.45 -24.35 19.74
CA VAL A 610 -26.02 -25.39 20.68
C VAL A 610 -26.26 -24.88 22.09
N SER A 611 -26.99 -25.62 22.93
CA SER A 611 -27.09 -25.28 24.36
C SER A 611 -25.72 -25.46 25.02
N ALA A 612 -25.37 -24.55 25.92
CA ALA A 612 -24.06 -24.51 26.55
C ALA A 612 -24.19 -24.17 28.03
N ASP A 613 -23.77 -25.09 28.89
CA ASP A 613 -23.61 -24.85 30.31
C ASP A 613 -22.14 -24.53 30.61
N ALA A 614 -21.87 -23.25 30.85
CA ALA A 614 -20.52 -22.79 31.13
C ALA A 614 -19.95 -23.31 32.45
N ALA A 615 -20.78 -23.71 33.43
CA ALA A 615 -20.32 -24.22 34.71
C ALA A 615 -19.87 -25.69 34.57
N THR A 616 -20.70 -26.53 33.96
CA THR A 616 -20.38 -27.96 33.80
C THR A 616 -19.46 -28.24 32.60
N GLY A 617 -19.46 -27.35 31.60
CA GLY A 617 -18.75 -27.51 30.34
C GLY A 617 -19.45 -28.46 29.37
N LYS A 618 -20.76 -28.70 29.56
CA LYS A 618 -21.56 -29.58 28.69
C LYS A 618 -22.21 -28.79 27.55
N PHE A 619 -22.17 -29.38 26.34
CA PHE A 619 -22.81 -28.85 25.14
C PHE A 619 -23.91 -29.81 24.67
N GLY A 620 -25.05 -29.26 24.25
CA GLY A 620 -26.15 -30.03 23.68
C GLY A 620 -25.92 -30.43 22.22
N LYS A 621 -26.88 -31.16 21.64
CA LYS A 621 -26.88 -31.43 20.20
C LYS A 621 -27.18 -30.16 19.41
N PRO A 622 -26.58 -29.98 18.21
CA PRO A 622 -26.94 -28.88 17.31
C PRO A 622 -28.42 -28.91 16.96
N GLN A 623 -29.07 -27.75 17.04
CA GLN A 623 -30.46 -27.55 16.64
C GLN A 623 -30.50 -26.49 15.54
N GLU A 624 -31.30 -26.74 14.50
CA GLU A 624 -31.51 -25.75 13.45
C GLU A 624 -32.28 -24.55 14.01
N THR A 625 -31.74 -23.36 13.78
CA THR A 625 -32.35 -22.08 14.18
C THR A 625 -32.96 -21.40 12.95
N LEU A 626 -32.21 -21.34 11.85
CA LEU A 626 -32.70 -20.81 10.58
C LEU A 626 -32.21 -21.73 9.46
N ALA A 627 -33.15 -22.35 8.74
CA ALA A 627 -32.88 -23.24 7.63
C ALA A 627 -32.14 -22.52 6.48
N GLU A 628 -31.49 -23.32 5.63
CA GLU A 628 -30.89 -22.85 4.38
C GLU A 628 -31.93 -22.17 3.48
N ARG A 629 -31.48 -21.19 2.69
CA ARG A 629 -32.31 -20.46 1.72
C ARG A 629 -31.61 -20.39 0.36
N GLN A 630 -32.29 -19.81 -0.62
CA GLN A 630 -31.83 -19.70 -2.01
C GLN A 630 -30.48 -18.99 -2.18
N HIS A 631 -30.16 -18.01 -1.32
CA HIS A 631 -28.98 -17.15 -1.42
C HIS A 631 -28.00 -17.47 -0.29
N LEU A 632 -26.70 -17.26 -0.56
CA LEU A 632 -25.63 -17.46 0.41
C LEU A 632 -25.89 -16.63 1.67
N LEU A 633 -25.91 -17.27 2.83
CA LEU A 633 -25.91 -16.64 4.15
C LEU A 633 -24.48 -16.23 4.51
N ASP A 634 -24.18 -14.95 4.27
CA ASP A 634 -22.86 -14.38 4.46
C ASP A 634 -22.58 -14.11 5.96
N SER A 635 -23.47 -13.40 6.65
CA SER A 635 -23.26 -13.00 8.04
C SER A 635 -24.58 -12.82 8.81
N ALA A 636 -24.48 -12.83 10.14
CA ALA A 636 -25.61 -12.68 11.05
C ALA A 636 -25.21 -11.85 12.28
N TYR A 637 -26.11 -10.98 12.73
CA TYR A 637 -25.84 -10.01 13.79
C TYR A 637 -26.99 -9.96 14.79
N GLU A 638 -26.65 -10.04 16.07
CA GLU A 638 -27.62 -9.91 17.15
C GLU A 638 -27.91 -8.45 17.49
N GLY A 639 -29.19 -8.14 17.65
CA GLY A 639 -29.69 -7.01 18.42
C GLY A 639 -30.63 -7.47 19.53
N THR A 640 -31.06 -6.54 20.39
CA THR A 640 -31.88 -6.84 21.58
C THR A 640 -33.10 -7.71 21.25
N ASN A 641 -33.88 -7.31 20.23
CA ASN A 641 -35.08 -8.03 19.80
C ASN A 641 -35.06 -8.52 18.35
N HIS A 642 -33.97 -8.26 17.62
CA HIS A 642 -33.91 -8.50 16.17
C HIS A 642 -32.64 -9.27 15.81
N LEU A 643 -32.77 -10.22 14.88
CA LEU A 643 -31.67 -10.87 14.17
C LEU A 643 -31.57 -10.24 12.79
N LEU A 644 -30.43 -9.66 12.47
CA LEU A 644 -30.13 -9.22 11.11
C LEU A 644 -29.30 -10.29 10.42
N VAL A 645 -29.78 -10.78 9.27
CA VAL A 645 -29.08 -11.79 8.47
C VAL A 645 -28.78 -11.19 7.11
N GLN A 646 -27.49 -11.14 6.77
CA GLN A 646 -27.01 -10.71 5.47
C GLN A 646 -26.92 -11.91 4.54
N TYR A 647 -27.64 -11.81 3.43
CA TYR A 647 -27.55 -12.73 2.30
C TYR A 647 -26.84 -12.06 1.13
N LEU A 648 -26.22 -12.88 0.27
CA LEU A 648 -25.64 -12.44 -0.99
C LEU A 648 -26.50 -12.88 -2.17
N GLU A 649 -27.16 -11.93 -2.81
CA GLU A 649 -28.01 -12.15 -3.99
C GLU A 649 -27.32 -11.56 -5.22
N ASN A 650 -26.86 -12.42 -6.13
CA ASN A 650 -26.13 -12.01 -7.35
C ASN A 650 -24.95 -11.07 -7.07
N GLY A 651 -24.22 -11.30 -5.97
CA GLY A 651 -23.10 -10.47 -5.53
C GLY A 651 -23.50 -9.22 -4.73
N PHE A 652 -24.78 -8.91 -4.56
CA PHE A 652 -25.26 -7.77 -3.75
C PHE A 652 -25.73 -8.21 -2.36
N SER A 653 -25.45 -7.41 -1.34
CA SER A 653 -25.95 -7.67 0.02
C SER A 653 -27.46 -7.41 0.12
N ARG A 654 -28.14 -8.31 0.85
CA ARG A 654 -29.54 -8.18 1.29
C ARG A 654 -29.62 -8.47 2.77
N VAL A 655 -29.96 -7.47 3.58
CA VAL A 655 -30.00 -7.63 5.05
C VAL A 655 -31.45 -7.82 5.50
N ARG A 656 -31.82 -9.07 5.72
CA ARG A 656 -33.15 -9.47 6.20
C ARG A 656 -33.23 -9.36 7.72
N LYS A 657 -34.39 -8.94 8.20
CA LYS A 657 -34.70 -8.75 9.61
C LYS A 657 -35.57 -9.91 10.08
N PHE A 658 -35.25 -10.47 11.23
CA PHE A 658 -36.08 -11.46 11.91
C PHE A 658 -36.31 -11.02 13.34
N ASN A 659 -37.49 -11.32 13.86
CA ASN A 659 -37.74 -11.24 15.29
C ASN A 659 -36.82 -12.24 15.99
N TRP A 660 -35.97 -11.81 16.92
CA TRP A 660 -35.01 -12.74 17.52
C TRP A 660 -35.70 -13.84 18.34
N ASN A 661 -36.83 -13.54 18.99
CA ASN A 661 -37.48 -14.50 19.89
C ASN A 661 -38.34 -15.52 19.14
N THR A 662 -38.99 -15.13 18.04
CA THR A 662 -39.89 -16.00 17.26
C THR A 662 -39.30 -16.47 15.94
N LEU A 663 -38.19 -15.85 15.50
CA LEU A 663 -37.53 -16.07 14.21
C LEU A 663 -38.43 -15.81 13.00
N LYS A 664 -39.56 -15.13 13.20
CA LYS A 664 -40.43 -14.68 12.12
C LYS A 664 -39.77 -13.54 11.34
N PRO A 665 -39.86 -13.50 10.00
CA PRO A 665 -39.34 -12.39 9.20
C PRO A 665 -40.07 -11.08 9.53
N GLU A 666 -39.34 -9.97 9.59
CA GLU A 666 -39.85 -8.62 9.89
C GLU A 666 -39.48 -7.61 8.78
N GLY A 667 -39.19 -8.12 7.58
CA GLY A 667 -38.83 -7.35 6.39
C GLY A 667 -37.32 -7.22 6.16
N GLU A 668 -36.90 -6.16 5.47
CA GLU A 668 -35.51 -5.96 5.03
C GLU A 668 -35.03 -4.53 5.32
N LEU A 669 -33.72 -4.37 5.52
CA LEU A 669 -33.05 -3.07 5.45
C LEU A 669 -32.94 -2.63 3.98
N LYS A 670 -33.61 -1.53 3.63
CA LYS A 670 -33.55 -0.92 2.30
C LYS A 670 -32.42 0.11 2.23
N LEU A 671 -31.28 -0.29 1.67
CA LEU A 671 -30.18 0.63 1.35
C LEU A 671 -30.58 1.61 0.24
N PRO A 672 -29.97 2.82 0.18
CA PRO A 672 -30.27 3.79 -0.87
C PRO A 672 -29.75 3.41 -2.26
N PHE A 673 -28.89 2.39 -2.35
CA PHE A 673 -28.36 1.84 -3.59
C PHE A 673 -28.13 0.33 -3.44
N SER A 674 -28.10 -0.39 -4.56
CA SER A 674 -27.67 -1.79 -4.62
C SER A 674 -26.15 -1.85 -4.46
N GLY A 675 -25.66 -2.64 -3.51
CA GLY A 675 -24.24 -2.72 -3.22
C GLY A 675 -23.92 -3.76 -2.16
N THR A 676 -22.80 -3.55 -1.50
CA THR A 676 -22.26 -4.38 -0.44
C THR A 676 -22.50 -3.70 0.91
N VAL A 677 -22.96 -4.46 1.90
CA VAL A 677 -22.80 -4.10 3.32
C VAL A 677 -21.45 -4.65 3.75
N SER A 678 -20.46 -3.77 3.86
CA SER A 678 -19.06 -4.12 4.18
C SER A 678 -18.83 -4.35 5.67
N ASP A 679 -19.65 -3.72 6.52
CA ASP A 679 -19.60 -3.88 7.96
C ASP A 679 -20.97 -3.57 8.57
N LEU A 680 -21.30 -4.28 9.64
CA LEU A 680 -22.51 -4.07 10.42
C LEU A 680 -22.18 -4.22 11.90
N ARG A 681 -22.29 -3.11 12.64
CA ARG A 681 -21.91 -3.07 14.06
C ARG A 681 -23.08 -2.66 14.92
N TRP A 682 -23.33 -3.43 15.98
CA TRP A 682 -24.27 -3.03 17.01
C TRP A 682 -23.76 -1.81 17.78
N VAL A 683 -24.69 -0.90 18.11
CA VAL A 683 -24.42 0.28 18.93
C VAL A 683 -24.84 -0.01 20.35
N ASP A 684 -24.01 0.40 21.33
CA ASP A 684 -24.25 0.22 22.77
C ASP A 684 -25.41 1.05 23.35
N ASP A 685 -26.32 1.54 22.49
CA ASP A 685 -27.58 2.18 22.82
C ASP A 685 -28.77 1.20 22.90
N GLY A 686 -28.55 -0.07 22.54
CA GLY A 686 -29.54 -1.13 22.69
C GLY A 686 -30.41 -1.40 21.46
N ASN A 687 -30.53 -0.48 20.50
CA ASN A 687 -31.55 -0.58 19.44
C ASN A 687 -31.10 -0.09 18.06
N THR A 688 -29.81 0.15 17.88
CA THR A 688 -29.26 0.71 16.64
C THR A 688 -28.06 -0.09 16.13
N PHE A 689 -27.86 -0.05 14.83
CA PHE A 689 -26.70 -0.57 14.13
C PHE A 689 -26.03 0.54 13.31
N LEU A 690 -24.71 0.50 13.23
CA LEU A 690 -23.96 1.16 12.16
C LEU A 690 -23.86 0.19 10.99
N VAL A 691 -24.23 0.64 9.80
CA VAL A 691 -24.19 -0.14 8.56
C VAL A 691 -23.26 0.59 7.61
N ALA A 692 -22.08 0.05 7.35
CA ALA A 692 -21.20 0.53 6.30
C ALA A 692 -21.63 -0.12 4.98
N ALA A 693 -21.91 0.69 3.97
CA ALA A 693 -22.29 0.19 2.65
C ALA A 693 -21.59 0.94 1.52
N THR A 694 -21.29 0.21 0.44
CA THR A 694 -20.51 0.67 -0.71
C THR A 694 -21.02 -0.01 -1.99
N SER A 695 -20.65 0.50 -3.16
CA SER A 695 -20.85 -0.16 -4.46
C SER A 695 -19.78 0.33 -5.43
N TYR A 696 -19.69 -0.20 -6.65
CA TYR A 696 -18.78 0.32 -7.67
C TYR A 696 -18.92 1.84 -7.92
N LEU A 697 -20.11 2.41 -7.68
CA LEU A 697 -20.46 3.80 -8.02
C LEU A 697 -20.65 4.70 -6.79
N HIS A 698 -20.67 4.14 -5.59
CA HIS A 698 -20.94 4.86 -4.35
C HIS A 698 -19.83 4.58 -3.34
N PRO A 699 -19.03 5.60 -2.97
CA PRO A 699 -18.07 5.49 -1.87
C PRO A 699 -18.71 4.98 -0.59
N GLU A 700 -17.91 4.30 0.23
CA GLU A 700 -18.39 3.76 1.50
C GLU A 700 -19.05 4.85 2.36
N THR A 701 -20.30 4.60 2.70
CA THR A 701 -21.12 5.45 3.54
C THR A 701 -21.53 4.65 4.77
N VAL A 702 -21.28 5.20 5.95
CA VAL A 702 -21.74 4.62 7.21
C VAL A 702 -23.11 5.21 7.53
N PHE A 703 -24.10 4.34 7.66
CA PHE A 703 -25.45 4.70 8.06
C PHE A 703 -25.72 4.26 9.50
N LYS A 704 -26.63 4.97 10.16
CA LYS A 704 -27.25 4.59 11.43
C LYS A 704 -28.62 3.98 11.14
N PHE A 705 -28.87 2.78 11.64
CA PHE A 705 -30.06 1.99 11.34
C PHE A 705 -30.74 1.47 12.60
N SER A 706 -32.04 1.72 12.74
CA SER A 706 -32.87 1.06 13.76
C SER A 706 -33.74 -0.01 13.09
N PRO A 707 -33.77 -1.26 13.59
CA PRO A 707 -34.57 -2.34 12.99
C PRO A 707 -36.07 -2.05 12.88
N LYS A 708 -36.60 -1.14 13.70
CA LYS A 708 -37.99 -0.65 13.63
C LYS A 708 -38.30 0.14 12.35
N LYS A 709 -37.27 0.62 11.65
CA LYS A 709 -37.39 1.33 10.38
C LYS A 709 -37.02 0.39 9.22
N SER A 710 -37.41 0.78 8.02
CA SER A 710 -36.99 0.10 6.77
C SER A 710 -35.77 0.76 6.13
N LYS A 711 -35.58 2.07 6.32
CA LYS A 711 -34.47 2.85 5.75
C LYS A 711 -33.52 3.36 6.85
N PRO A 712 -32.20 3.38 6.60
CA PRO A 712 -31.23 3.94 7.54
C PRO A 712 -31.00 5.45 7.29
N THR A 713 -30.31 6.13 8.20
CA THR A 713 -29.94 7.56 8.06
C THR A 713 -28.43 7.71 7.98
N VAL A 714 -27.91 8.63 7.16
CA VAL A 714 -26.45 8.84 7.02
C VAL A 714 -25.81 9.22 8.36
N PHE A 715 -24.70 8.56 8.72
CA PHE A 715 -23.87 8.88 9.87
C PHE A 715 -22.53 9.48 9.43
N PHE A 716 -21.77 8.78 8.60
CA PHE A 716 -20.56 9.28 7.93
C PHE A 716 -20.64 9.05 6.43
N GLN A 717 -20.17 10.02 5.66
CA GLN A 717 -20.14 9.98 4.21
C GLN A 717 -18.93 10.78 3.69
N SER A 718 -18.45 10.41 2.51
CA SER A 718 -17.46 11.19 1.76
C SER A 718 -17.98 12.58 1.38
N ASP A 719 -17.05 13.51 1.17
CA ASP A 719 -17.22 14.81 0.52
C ASP A 719 -17.75 14.74 -0.93
N LYS A 720 -17.60 13.60 -1.61
CA LYS A 720 -18.03 13.36 -2.99
C LYS A 720 -19.00 12.16 -3.08
N PRO A 721 -20.20 12.24 -2.45
CA PRO A 721 -21.11 11.11 -2.40
C PRO A 721 -21.70 10.70 -3.75
N ASN A 722 -21.78 11.63 -4.70
CA ASN A 722 -22.37 11.42 -6.02
C ASN A 722 -21.32 11.23 -7.13
N ILE A 723 -20.12 10.76 -6.77
CA ILE A 723 -18.98 10.65 -7.69
C ILE A 723 -19.23 9.71 -8.88
N GLY A 724 -20.08 8.69 -8.70
CA GLY A 724 -20.51 7.76 -9.75
C GLY A 724 -21.71 8.23 -10.58
N ARG A 725 -22.18 9.48 -10.41
CA ARG A 725 -23.27 10.03 -11.23
C ARG A 725 -22.88 9.97 -12.71
N GLY A 726 -23.78 9.45 -13.55
CA GLY A 726 -23.53 9.28 -14.99
C GLY A 726 -23.14 7.84 -15.37
N PHE A 727 -22.96 6.96 -14.39
CA PHE A 727 -22.62 5.55 -14.58
C PHE A 727 -23.72 4.63 -14.02
N THR A 728 -23.72 3.38 -14.47
CA THR A 728 -24.64 2.34 -14.01
C THR A 728 -23.94 0.99 -13.92
N THR A 729 -24.55 0.07 -13.17
CA THR A 729 -24.13 -1.33 -13.06
C THR A 729 -25.24 -2.22 -13.60
N THR A 730 -24.91 -3.06 -14.58
CA THR A 730 -25.82 -4.03 -15.18
C THR A 730 -25.39 -5.44 -14.79
N LEU A 731 -26.33 -6.30 -14.39
CA LEU A 731 -26.08 -7.72 -14.16
C LEU A 731 -26.43 -8.51 -15.44
N VAL A 732 -25.49 -9.28 -15.95
CA VAL A 732 -25.67 -10.19 -17.09
C VAL A 732 -25.30 -11.63 -16.69
N ARG A 733 -25.67 -12.60 -17.51
CA ARG A 733 -25.29 -14.01 -17.35
C ARG A 733 -24.73 -14.55 -18.66
N TYR A 734 -23.72 -15.40 -18.57
CA TYR A 734 -23.16 -16.11 -19.71
C TYR A 734 -22.94 -17.58 -19.35
N LYS A 735 -22.90 -18.45 -20.35
CA LYS A 735 -22.61 -19.88 -20.16
C LYS A 735 -21.11 -20.12 -20.27
N SER A 736 -20.54 -20.79 -19.27
CA SER A 736 -19.19 -21.35 -19.35
C SER A 736 -19.16 -22.56 -20.30
N LYS A 737 -17.96 -23.10 -20.53
CA LYS A 737 -17.74 -24.22 -21.46
C LYS A 737 -18.56 -25.47 -21.12
N ASP A 738 -18.78 -25.73 -19.84
CA ASP A 738 -19.59 -26.86 -19.36
C ASP A 738 -21.10 -26.53 -19.22
N GLY A 739 -21.53 -25.38 -19.74
CA GLY A 739 -22.92 -24.93 -19.68
C GLY A 739 -23.31 -24.20 -18.38
N THR A 740 -22.42 -24.12 -17.39
CA THR A 740 -22.69 -23.42 -16.13
C THR A 740 -22.96 -21.93 -16.40
N GLU A 741 -24.08 -21.40 -15.90
CA GLU A 741 -24.36 -19.96 -15.98
C GLU A 741 -23.57 -19.17 -14.93
N ILE A 742 -22.72 -18.27 -15.40
CA ILE A 742 -21.91 -17.38 -14.57
C ILE A 742 -22.52 -15.96 -14.58
N PRO A 743 -22.84 -15.38 -13.41
CA PRO A 743 -23.24 -13.97 -13.32
C PRO A 743 -22.04 -13.04 -13.54
N MET A 744 -22.27 -11.86 -14.14
CA MET A 744 -21.25 -10.83 -14.31
C MET A 744 -21.84 -9.44 -14.14
N HIS A 745 -21.16 -8.59 -13.36
CA HIS A 745 -21.46 -7.17 -13.28
C HIS A 745 -20.70 -6.41 -14.38
N LEU A 746 -21.41 -5.53 -15.08
CA LEU A 746 -20.86 -4.59 -16.05
C LEU A 746 -21.10 -3.18 -15.56
N VAL A 747 -20.02 -2.46 -15.28
CA VAL A 747 -20.08 -1.06 -14.83
C VAL A 747 -19.63 -0.17 -15.98
N HIS A 748 -20.48 0.78 -16.35
CA HIS A 748 -20.26 1.60 -17.55
C HIS A 748 -21.04 2.92 -17.48
N LYS A 749 -20.73 3.84 -18.40
CA LYS A 749 -21.46 5.10 -18.56
C LYS A 749 -22.90 4.83 -19.02
N HIS A 750 -23.87 5.64 -18.57
CA HIS A 750 -25.23 5.58 -19.10
C HIS A 750 -25.25 5.80 -20.62
N GLY A 751 -26.12 5.06 -21.32
CA GLY A 751 -26.29 5.19 -22.78
C GLY A 751 -25.08 4.74 -23.60
N ILE A 752 -24.21 3.88 -23.04
CA ILE A 752 -23.08 3.32 -23.80
C ILE A 752 -23.57 2.60 -25.06
N LYS A 753 -22.85 2.77 -26.17
CA LYS A 753 -23.17 2.09 -27.43
C LYS A 753 -22.54 0.70 -27.43
N LEU A 754 -23.31 -0.31 -27.83
CA LEU A 754 -22.83 -1.68 -28.01
C LEU A 754 -22.40 -1.91 -29.46
N ASP A 755 -21.39 -1.15 -29.90
CA ASP A 755 -20.83 -1.20 -31.26
C ASP A 755 -19.56 -2.06 -31.38
N GLY A 756 -19.23 -2.80 -30.32
CA GLY A 756 -18.04 -3.65 -30.24
C GLY A 756 -16.73 -2.89 -30.01
N ASN A 757 -16.72 -1.57 -29.80
CA ASN A 757 -15.49 -0.79 -29.70
C ASN A 757 -15.16 -0.27 -28.30
N ASN A 758 -15.97 -0.57 -27.28
CA ASN A 758 -15.68 -0.08 -25.93
C ASN A 758 -14.42 -0.74 -25.36
N PRO A 759 -13.51 0.03 -24.74
CA PRO A 759 -12.40 -0.53 -24.00
C PRO A 759 -12.93 -1.22 -22.72
N VAL A 760 -12.70 -2.52 -22.58
CA VAL A 760 -13.17 -3.33 -21.45
C VAL A 760 -11.98 -3.77 -20.59
N LEU A 761 -12.10 -3.58 -19.29
CA LEU A 761 -11.24 -4.16 -18.28
C LEU A 761 -11.99 -5.31 -17.58
N LEU A 762 -11.59 -6.55 -17.87
CA LEU A 762 -12.14 -7.76 -17.27
C LEU A 762 -11.36 -8.12 -16.00
N TYR A 763 -11.94 -7.87 -14.83
CA TYR A 763 -11.34 -8.24 -13.56
C TYR A 763 -11.61 -9.70 -13.20
N VAL A 764 -10.58 -10.40 -12.73
CA VAL A 764 -10.67 -11.82 -12.39
C VAL A 764 -10.04 -12.13 -11.04
N TYR A 765 -10.67 -13.05 -10.30
CA TYR A 765 -10.14 -13.67 -9.09
C TYR A 765 -10.44 -15.17 -9.10
N GLY A 766 -11.64 -15.60 -8.66
CA GLY A 766 -12.10 -17.00 -8.71
C GLY A 766 -11.27 -17.96 -7.87
N GLY A 767 -11.38 -17.87 -6.54
CA GLY A 767 -10.66 -18.76 -5.62
C GLY A 767 -10.90 -18.46 -4.15
N PHE A 768 -10.53 -19.39 -3.28
CA PHE A 768 -10.56 -19.30 -1.81
C PHE A 768 -11.94 -19.05 -1.20
N GLY A 769 -13.03 -19.37 -1.90
CA GLY A 769 -14.38 -19.07 -1.43
C GLY A 769 -14.66 -17.58 -1.28
N ARG A 770 -13.76 -16.72 -1.79
CA ARG A 770 -13.88 -15.27 -1.66
C ARG A 770 -14.99 -14.79 -2.58
N CYS A 771 -15.98 -14.11 -2.02
CA CYS A 771 -17.03 -13.47 -2.79
C CYS A 771 -16.54 -12.14 -3.38
N LEU A 772 -16.68 -11.97 -4.69
CA LEU A 772 -16.49 -10.68 -5.34
C LEU A 772 -17.75 -9.83 -5.21
N THR A 773 -17.77 -8.91 -4.25
CA THR A 773 -18.90 -8.01 -4.02
C THR A 773 -18.57 -6.58 -4.51
N PRO A 774 -19.57 -5.78 -4.94
CA PRO A 774 -19.34 -4.42 -5.41
C PRO A 774 -18.69 -3.53 -4.36
N GLU A 775 -17.52 -2.97 -4.68
CA GLU A 775 -16.79 -2.03 -3.83
C GLU A 775 -16.35 -0.81 -4.64
N TYR A 776 -16.48 0.38 -4.05
CA TYR A 776 -15.91 1.59 -4.63
C TYR A 776 -14.40 1.59 -4.49
N THR A 777 -13.71 1.64 -5.62
CA THR A 777 -12.28 1.90 -5.68
C THR A 777 -12.02 3.03 -6.68
N TYR A 778 -11.07 3.91 -6.34
CA TYR A 778 -10.85 5.13 -7.15
C TYR A 778 -10.24 4.82 -8.52
N ASP A 779 -9.55 3.69 -8.67
CA ASP A 779 -8.96 3.19 -9.91
C ASP A 779 -10.03 2.71 -10.89
N VAL A 780 -11.03 1.96 -10.42
CA VAL A 780 -12.20 1.59 -11.24
C VAL A 780 -12.97 2.85 -11.64
N MET A 781 -13.18 3.79 -10.72
CA MET A 781 -13.85 5.05 -11.05
C MET A 781 -13.05 5.92 -12.05
N ALA A 782 -11.73 5.95 -11.94
CA ALA A 782 -10.88 6.62 -12.92
C ALA A 782 -10.97 5.96 -14.30
N TRP A 783 -10.94 4.62 -14.36
CA TRP A 783 -11.14 3.84 -15.58
C TRP A 783 -12.48 4.17 -16.28
N LEU A 784 -13.57 4.21 -15.52
CA LEU A 784 -14.90 4.57 -16.04
C LEU A 784 -14.93 6.00 -16.60
N LYS A 785 -14.31 6.95 -15.91
CA LYS A 785 -14.20 8.36 -16.38
C LYS A 785 -13.36 8.51 -17.65
N LEU A 786 -12.42 7.59 -17.89
CA LEU A 786 -11.65 7.51 -19.13
C LEU A 786 -12.43 6.85 -20.28
N GLY A 787 -13.71 6.51 -20.07
CA GLY A 787 -14.56 5.88 -21.08
C GLY A 787 -14.50 4.35 -21.10
N GLY A 788 -13.85 3.75 -20.09
CA GLY A 788 -13.77 2.31 -19.92
C GLY A 788 -15.08 1.65 -19.46
N VAL A 789 -15.20 0.36 -19.76
CA VAL A 789 -16.19 -0.55 -19.15
C VAL A 789 -15.44 -1.48 -18.19
N TYR A 790 -15.96 -1.65 -16.99
CA TYR A 790 -15.43 -2.59 -16.02
C TYR A 790 -16.32 -3.83 -15.95
N ALA A 791 -15.75 -5.01 -16.20
CA ALA A 791 -16.46 -6.29 -16.18
C ALA A 791 -15.95 -7.17 -15.04
N ALA A 792 -16.88 -7.65 -14.21
CA ALA A 792 -16.59 -8.40 -12.98
C ALA A 792 -17.46 -9.67 -12.92
N PRO A 793 -17.02 -10.78 -13.54
CA PRO A 793 -17.69 -12.08 -13.42
C PRO A 793 -17.54 -12.68 -12.01
N LEU A 794 -18.61 -13.29 -11.51
CA LEU A 794 -18.64 -14.02 -10.23
C LEU A 794 -18.16 -15.47 -10.46
N LEU A 795 -16.87 -15.60 -10.78
CA LEU A 795 -16.23 -16.83 -11.26
C LEU A 795 -16.28 -17.99 -10.26
N ARG A 796 -16.34 -19.24 -10.73
CA ARG A 796 -16.17 -20.41 -9.86
C ARG A 796 -14.81 -20.42 -9.19
N GLY A 797 -14.77 -21.02 -8.00
CA GLY A 797 -13.68 -20.88 -7.03
C GLY A 797 -13.94 -19.75 -6.03
N GLY A 798 -14.76 -18.76 -6.40
CA GLY A 798 -15.36 -17.82 -5.45
C GLY A 798 -16.46 -18.48 -4.60
N GLY A 799 -17.03 -17.72 -3.66
CA GLY A 799 -18.06 -18.22 -2.74
C GLY A 799 -19.47 -17.71 -3.03
N GLU A 800 -19.67 -16.92 -4.10
CA GLU A 800 -20.86 -16.09 -4.32
C GLU A 800 -22.15 -16.92 -4.38
N LEU A 801 -22.02 -18.16 -4.85
CA LEU A 801 -23.09 -19.13 -4.95
C LEU A 801 -22.83 -20.36 -4.07
N GLY A 802 -22.30 -20.20 -2.85
CA GLY A 802 -22.19 -21.29 -1.88
C GLY A 802 -20.89 -22.08 -1.95
N THR A 803 -20.72 -23.01 -0.99
CA THR A 803 -19.50 -23.82 -0.83
C THR A 803 -19.17 -24.63 -2.09
N LYS A 804 -20.18 -25.16 -2.79
CA LYS A 804 -20.02 -25.94 -4.02
C LYS A 804 -19.47 -25.09 -5.17
N TRP A 805 -19.83 -23.82 -5.24
CA TRP A 805 -19.29 -22.89 -6.24
C TRP A 805 -17.77 -22.73 -6.09
N HIS A 806 -17.29 -22.75 -4.85
CA HIS A 806 -15.87 -22.74 -4.52
C HIS A 806 -15.22 -24.09 -4.83
N THR A 807 -15.72 -25.16 -4.21
CA THR A 807 -15.08 -26.48 -4.27
C THR A 807 -15.12 -27.11 -5.66
N ASP A 808 -16.03 -26.70 -6.54
CA ASP A 808 -16.05 -27.18 -7.93
C ASP A 808 -14.82 -26.71 -8.73
N ALA A 809 -14.11 -25.65 -8.31
CA ALA A 809 -12.98 -25.06 -9.02
C ALA A 809 -11.70 -24.87 -8.18
N ILE A 810 -11.48 -25.75 -7.20
CA ILE A 810 -10.18 -25.93 -6.52
C ILE A 810 -9.48 -27.20 -7.03
N LEU A 811 -8.20 -27.37 -6.71
CA LEU A 811 -7.41 -28.56 -7.07
C LEU A 811 -7.52 -28.88 -8.59
N GLU A 812 -7.88 -30.10 -8.99
CA GLU A 812 -8.06 -30.45 -10.40
C GLU A 812 -9.12 -29.59 -11.13
N GLY A 813 -10.08 -29.04 -10.38
CA GLY A 813 -11.17 -28.20 -10.88
C GLY A 813 -10.74 -26.79 -11.28
N LYS A 814 -9.52 -26.35 -10.95
CA LYS A 814 -9.08 -24.95 -11.17
C LYS A 814 -9.15 -24.49 -12.64
N ASN A 815 -9.12 -25.43 -13.58
CA ASN A 815 -9.35 -25.15 -15.00
C ASN A 815 -10.71 -24.52 -15.29
N LYS A 816 -11.76 -24.81 -14.49
CA LYS A 816 -13.08 -24.23 -14.67
C LYS A 816 -13.07 -22.72 -14.50
N THR A 817 -12.29 -22.18 -13.56
CA THR A 817 -12.12 -20.72 -13.42
C THR A 817 -11.53 -20.11 -14.69
N ILE A 818 -10.55 -20.77 -15.32
CA ILE A 818 -9.92 -20.31 -16.58
C ILE A 818 -10.93 -20.34 -17.73
N GLU A 819 -11.76 -21.38 -17.79
CA GLU A 819 -12.83 -21.52 -18.80
C GLU A 819 -13.96 -20.50 -18.60
N ASP A 820 -14.32 -20.19 -17.35
CA ASP A 820 -15.27 -19.13 -17.01
C ASP A 820 -14.78 -17.77 -17.51
N ILE A 821 -13.50 -17.44 -17.27
CA ILE A 821 -12.89 -16.18 -17.74
C ILE A 821 -12.92 -16.10 -19.27
N ALA A 822 -12.54 -17.17 -19.95
CA ALA A 822 -12.55 -17.22 -21.41
C ALA A 822 -13.96 -17.04 -21.98
N ALA A 823 -14.96 -17.69 -21.37
CA ALA A 823 -16.36 -17.55 -21.75
C ALA A 823 -16.90 -16.13 -21.51
N ALA A 824 -16.47 -15.45 -20.44
CA ALA A 824 -16.82 -14.05 -20.20
C ALA A 824 -16.33 -13.15 -21.34
N ALA A 825 -15.06 -13.31 -21.74
CA ALA A 825 -14.46 -12.54 -22.82
C ALA A 825 -15.12 -12.81 -24.17
N GLU A 826 -15.45 -14.07 -24.49
CA GLU A 826 -16.21 -14.40 -25.70
C GLU A 826 -17.61 -13.80 -25.69
N TRP A 827 -18.32 -13.91 -24.57
CA TRP A 827 -19.66 -13.35 -24.44
C TRP A 827 -19.68 -11.83 -24.62
N LEU A 828 -18.72 -11.11 -24.02
CA LEU A 828 -18.58 -9.66 -24.17
C LEU A 828 -18.38 -9.25 -25.64
N LYS A 829 -17.57 -10.00 -26.39
CA LYS A 829 -17.36 -9.76 -27.82
C LYS A 829 -18.62 -10.04 -28.64
N ALA A 830 -19.25 -11.20 -28.39
CA ALA A 830 -20.45 -11.63 -29.12
C ALA A 830 -21.65 -10.70 -28.91
N ASN A 831 -21.73 -10.02 -27.76
CA ASN A 831 -22.84 -9.12 -27.41
C ASN A 831 -22.51 -7.63 -27.67
N GLY A 832 -21.50 -7.33 -28.48
CA GLY A 832 -21.20 -5.96 -28.92
C GLY A 832 -20.60 -5.05 -27.84
N TRP A 833 -20.16 -5.59 -26.70
CA TRP A 833 -19.52 -4.76 -25.68
C TRP A 833 -18.12 -4.33 -26.10
N THR A 834 -17.35 -5.22 -26.74
CA THR A 834 -15.94 -4.98 -27.09
C THR A 834 -15.47 -5.90 -28.22
N ASN A 835 -14.18 -5.89 -28.50
CA ASN A 835 -13.50 -6.80 -29.43
C ASN A 835 -12.12 -7.21 -28.89
N SER A 836 -11.46 -8.18 -29.53
CA SER A 836 -10.15 -8.70 -29.08
C SER A 836 -9.03 -7.66 -29.04
N LYS A 837 -9.18 -6.51 -29.70
CA LYS A 837 -8.22 -5.39 -29.67
C LYS A 837 -8.57 -4.33 -28.61
N ARG A 838 -9.68 -4.50 -27.89
CA ARG A 838 -10.21 -3.53 -26.91
C ARG A 838 -10.53 -4.14 -25.54
N ILE A 839 -10.24 -5.42 -25.30
CA ILE A 839 -10.42 -6.07 -23.99
C ILE A 839 -9.06 -6.40 -23.33
N ALA A 840 -8.90 -6.01 -22.07
CA ALA A 840 -7.77 -6.40 -21.23
C ALA A 840 -8.24 -7.25 -20.04
N VAL A 841 -7.44 -8.22 -19.63
CA VAL A 841 -7.67 -8.98 -18.40
C VAL A 841 -6.80 -8.45 -17.26
N TYR A 842 -7.39 -8.33 -16.07
CA TYR A 842 -6.79 -7.70 -14.91
C TYR A 842 -6.99 -8.56 -13.67
N GLY A 843 -5.94 -8.79 -12.87
CA GLY A 843 -6.04 -9.61 -11.67
C GLY A 843 -4.82 -9.55 -10.77
N GLY A 844 -5.03 -9.70 -9.46
CA GLY A 844 -3.98 -9.70 -8.44
C GLY A 844 -3.97 -10.97 -7.59
N SER A 845 -2.80 -11.41 -7.11
CA SER A 845 -2.66 -12.63 -6.30
C SER A 845 -3.17 -13.87 -7.06
N ASN A 846 -4.16 -14.61 -6.54
CA ASN A 846 -4.87 -15.65 -7.30
C ASN A 846 -5.47 -15.13 -8.62
N GLY A 847 -5.98 -13.89 -8.63
CA GLY A 847 -6.42 -13.24 -9.87
C GLY A 847 -5.28 -13.03 -10.87
N GLY A 848 -4.06 -12.80 -10.39
CA GLY A 848 -2.87 -12.71 -11.26
C GLY A 848 -2.56 -14.07 -11.89
N LEU A 849 -2.63 -15.15 -11.10
CA LEU A 849 -2.52 -16.52 -11.60
C LEU A 849 -3.59 -16.83 -12.65
N THR A 850 -4.87 -16.62 -12.36
CA THR A 850 -5.96 -16.99 -13.25
C THR A 850 -5.97 -16.13 -14.52
N ALA A 851 -5.65 -14.84 -14.42
CA ALA A 851 -5.42 -13.97 -15.59
C ALA A 851 -4.26 -14.48 -16.45
N ALA A 852 -3.08 -14.74 -15.86
CA ALA A 852 -1.91 -15.20 -16.60
C ALA A 852 -2.13 -16.57 -17.24
N ALA A 853 -2.74 -17.51 -16.52
CA ALA A 853 -3.07 -18.84 -17.05
C ALA A 853 -4.05 -18.74 -18.24
N THR A 854 -5.02 -17.83 -18.17
CA THR A 854 -5.96 -17.58 -19.26
C THR A 854 -5.27 -16.95 -20.48
N ILE A 855 -4.40 -15.95 -20.29
CA ILE A 855 -3.61 -15.35 -21.39
C ILE A 855 -2.73 -16.39 -22.06
N VAL A 856 -2.03 -17.22 -21.27
CA VAL A 856 -1.12 -18.24 -21.81
C VAL A 856 -1.89 -19.30 -22.61
N ARG A 857 -3.09 -19.66 -22.16
CA ARG A 857 -3.94 -20.64 -22.84
C ARG A 857 -4.67 -20.07 -24.07
N TYR A 858 -5.11 -18.81 -24.01
CA TYR A 858 -5.88 -18.12 -25.04
C TYR A 858 -5.22 -16.78 -25.46
N PRO A 859 -4.02 -16.81 -26.08
CA PRO A 859 -3.20 -15.61 -26.29
C PRO A 859 -3.79 -14.59 -27.27
N THR A 860 -4.78 -14.96 -28.10
CA THR A 860 -5.41 -14.06 -29.09
C THR A 860 -6.69 -13.41 -28.58
N MET A 861 -7.16 -13.79 -27.38
CA MET A 861 -8.46 -13.37 -26.85
C MET A 861 -8.44 -11.94 -26.28
N PHE A 862 -7.28 -11.50 -25.79
CA PHE A 862 -7.11 -10.22 -25.11
C PHE A 862 -6.12 -9.32 -25.85
N ALA A 863 -6.37 -8.02 -25.80
CA ALA A 863 -5.46 -6.99 -26.29
C ALA A 863 -4.31 -6.74 -25.31
N ALA A 864 -4.52 -7.00 -24.01
CA ALA A 864 -3.50 -6.82 -22.98
C ALA A 864 -3.80 -7.59 -21.69
N GLY A 865 -2.77 -7.75 -20.85
CA GLY A 865 -2.88 -8.24 -19.48
C GLY A 865 -2.24 -7.27 -18.47
N VAL A 866 -2.90 -7.07 -17.32
CA VAL A 866 -2.31 -6.39 -16.16
C VAL A 866 -2.39 -7.34 -14.97
N ILE A 867 -1.25 -7.90 -14.58
CA ILE A 867 -1.18 -8.97 -13.57
C ILE A 867 -0.30 -8.55 -12.40
N ILE A 868 -0.81 -8.67 -11.18
CA ILE A 868 -0.22 -8.06 -9.97
C ILE A 868 0.08 -9.13 -8.92
N ASN A 869 1.32 -9.19 -8.42
CA ASN A 869 1.73 -10.05 -7.29
C ASN A 869 1.18 -11.49 -7.39
N GLY A 870 1.21 -12.07 -8.59
CA GLY A 870 0.55 -13.34 -8.93
C GLY A 870 1.44 -14.56 -8.79
N LEU A 871 0.82 -15.73 -8.63
CA LEU A 871 1.49 -17.03 -8.56
C LEU A 871 1.66 -17.59 -9.99
N TYR A 872 2.84 -17.45 -10.58
CA TYR A 872 3.05 -17.88 -11.98
C TYR A 872 3.80 -19.21 -12.13
N ASP A 873 4.44 -19.67 -11.05
CA ASP A 873 5.14 -20.95 -10.98
C ASP A 873 4.41 -21.86 -10.00
N MET A 874 3.42 -22.58 -10.52
CA MET A 874 2.61 -23.50 -9.71
C MET A 874 3.33 -24.81 -9.36
N LEU A 875 4.51 -25.08 -9.93
CA LEU A 875 5.27 -26.28 -9.56
C LEU A 875 6.15 -26.03 -8.32
N ARG A 876 6.43 -24.77 -8.01
CA ARG A 876 7.29 -24.40 -6.88
C ARG A 876 6.65 -23.45 -5.89
N TYR A 877 5.43 -23.00 -6.13
CA TYR A 877 4.77 -22.03 -5.26
C TYR A 877 4.74 -22.47 -3.79
N HIS A 878 4.69 -23.78 -3.50
CA HIS A 878 4.73 -24.36 -2.15
C HIS A 878 6.02 -24.02 -1.37
N ASN A 879 7.08 -23.56 -2.06
CA ASN A 879 8.32 -23.06 -1.45
C ASN A 879 8.23 -21.59 -1.02
N SER A 880 7.13 -20.89 -1.32
CA SER A 880 6.87 -19.54 -0.84
C SER A 880 6.45 -19.52 0.63
N THR A 881 6.62 -18.35 1.26
CA THR A 881 6.36 -18.03 2.67
C THR A 881 5.06 -18.62 3.23
N LEU A 882 3.92 -18.23 2.66
CA LEU A 882 2.58 -18.59 3.12
C LEU A 882 1.96 -19.71 2.28
N ALA A 883 2.73 -20.42 1.47
CA ALA A 883 2.17 -21.33 0.48
C ALA A 883 1.46 -22.54 1.08
N TRP A 884 1.86 -22.95 2.30
CA TRP A 884 1.18 -24.00 3.06
C TRP A 884 -0.31 -23.68 3.28
N THR A 885 -0.67 -22.39 3.33
CA THR A 885 -2.03 -21.90 3.56
C THR A 885 -2.93 -22.07 2.33
N TRP A 886 -2.35 -22.36 1.16
CA TRP A 886 -3.07 -22.49 -0.11
C TRP A 886 -3.06 -23.92 -0.67
N LEU A 887 -2.53 -24.90 0.08
CA LEU A 887 -2.52 -26.30 -0.36
C LEU A 887 -3.93 -26.85 -0.60
N ASN A 888 -4.93 -26.38 0.13
CA ASN A 888 -6.32 -26.81 -0.07
C ASN A 888 -6.93 -26.24 -1.36
N GLU A 889 -6.40 -25.13 -1.84
CA GLU A 889 -6.88 -24.44 -3.03
C GLU A 889 -6.21 -25.01 -4.28
N TYR A 890 -4.90 -25.24 -4.23
CA TYR A 890 -4.11 -25.62 -5.41
C TYR A 890 -3.44 -27.00 -5.33
N GLY A 891 -3.29 -27.63 -4.17
CA GLY A 891 -2.49 -28.85 -4.03
C GLY A 891 -0.97 -28.63 -4.09
N SER A 892 -0.18 -29.68 -3.95
CA SER A 892 1.29 -29.61 -3.98
C SER A 892 1.85 -30.40 -5.16
N ALA A 893 2.84 -29.83 -5.85
CA ALA A 893 3.61 -30.55 -6.86
C ALA A 893 4.47 -31.69 -6.29
N GLU A 894 4.58 -31.80 -4.97
CA GLU A 894 5.19 -32.95 -4.29
C GLU A 894 4.30 -34.20 -4.34
N ASN A 895 2.99 -34.04 -4.57
CA ASN A 895 2.08 -35.15 -4.85
C ASN A 895 2.01 -35.38 -6.37
N LYS A 896 2.12 -36.65 -6.80
CA LYS A 896 2.20 -37.01 -8.22
C LYS A 896 0.94 -36.67 -9.02
N GLU A 897 -0.23 -36.94 -8.47
CA GLU A 897 -1.51 -36.65 -9.13
C GLU A 897 -1.71 -35.13 -9.22
N GLN A 898 -1.39 -34.42 -8.13
CA GLN A 898 -1.53 -32.97 -8.06
C GLN A 898 -0.54 -32.22 -8.95
N PHE A 899 0.67 -32.76 -9.10
CA PHE A 899 1.66 -32.25 -10.02
C PHE A 899 1.14 -32.16 -11.46
N GLU A 900 0.39 -33.15 -11.96
CA GLU A 900 -0.10 -33.14 -13.34
C GLU A 900 -1.09 -32.00 -13.58
N PHE A 901 -2.07 -31.83 -12.68
CA PHE A 901 -3.03 -30.73 -12.87
C PHE A 901 -2.37 -29.36 -12.62
N LEU A 902 -1.45 -29.22 -11.67
CA LEU A 902 -0.70 -27.98 -11.44
C LEU A 902 0.09 -27.60 -12.70
N ARG A 903 0.78 -28.58 -13.30
CA ARG A 903 1.52 -28.40 -14.54
C ARG A 903 0.63 -27.95 -15.69
N ASN A 904 -0.60 -28.45 -15.79
CA ASN A 904 -1.52 -28.16 -16.89
C ASN A 904 -1.97 -26.69 -16.96
N TYR A 905 -1.96 -25.96 -15.85
CA TYR A 905 -2.35 -24.54 -15.84
C TYR A 905 -1.26 -23.58 -15.38
N SER A 906 -0.12 -24.07 -14.88
CA SER A 906 1.00 -23.24 -14.44
C SER A 906 1.46 -22.27 -15.53
N PRO A 907 1.30 -20.94 -15.37
CA PRO A 907 1.59 -19.98 -16.44
C PRO A 907 3.03 -20.10 -16.96
N LEU A 908 4.01 -20.21 -16.06
CA LEU A 908 5.43 -20.30 -16.41
C LEU A 908 5.76 -21.52 -17.28
N HIS A 909 5.11 -22.66 -17.03
CA HIS A 909 5.43 -23.94 -17.68
C HIS A 909 4.64 -24.20 -18.95
N ASN A 910 3.63 -23.37 -19.25
CA ASN A 910 2.81 -23.48 -20.46
C ASN A 910 3.19 -22.46 -21.55
N LEU A 911 4.23 -21.67 -21.32
CA LEU A 911 4.79 -20.77 -22.34
C LEU A 911 5.37 -21.55 -23.51
N LYS A 912 4.82 -21.34 -24.70
CA LYS A 912 5.29 -21.91 -25.96
C LYS A 912 6.36 -21.03 -26.62
N LYS A 913 7.48 -21.62 -27.03
CA LYS A 913 8.53 -20.94 -27.81
C LYS A 913 7.98 -20.48 -29.16
N GLY A 914 8.28 -19.23 -29.55
CA GLY A 914 7.82 -18.60 -30.79
C GLY A 914 6.40 -18.01 -30.73
N GLN A 915 5.59 -18.40 -29.75
CA GLN A 915 4.25 -17.87 -29.56
C GLN A 915 4.31 -16.38 -29.21
N GLN A 916 3.48 -15.57 -29.86
CA GLN A 916 3.25 -14.18 -29.48
C GLN A 916 2.11 -14.11 -28.47
N TYR A 917 2.33 -13.40 -27.36
CA TYR A 917 1.34 -13.12 -26.33
C TYR A 917 0.96 -11.63 -26.41
N PRO A 918 -0.20 -11.22 -25.89
CA PRO A 918 -0.56 -9.81 -25.90
C PRO A 918 0.41 -9.02 -25.00
N PRO A 919 0.50 -7.69 -25.17
CA PRO A 919 1.18 -6.83 -24.20
C PRO A 919 0.81 -7.15 -22.75
N ILE A 920 1.80 -7.31 -21.86
CA ILE A 920 1.57 -7.58 -20.43
C ILE A 920 2.34 -6.60 -19.56
N LEU A 921 1.64 -5.97 -18.62
CA LEU A 921 2.23 -5.29 -17.47
C LEU A 921 2.18 -6.22 -16.26
N ILE A 922 3.35 -6.61 -15.78
CA ILE A 922 3.56 -7.44 -14.60
C ILE A 922 3.99 -6.51 -13.47
N SER A 923 3.18 -6.40 -12.42
CA SER A 923 3.52 -5.64 -11.21
C SER A 923 3.95 -6.59 -10.09
N ALA A 924 5.05 -6.25 -9.43
CA ALA A 924 5.61 -6.96 -8.29
C ALA A 924 5.95 -5.97 -7.17
N ALA A 925 5.98 -6.42 -5.92
CA ALA A 925 6.46 -5.63 -4.79
C ALA A 925 7.66 -6.32 -4.12
N ARG A 926 8.74 -5.56 -3.85
CA ARG A 926 9.97 -6.08 -3.25
C ARG A 926 9.71 -6.64 -1.85
N GLY A 927 8.88 -5.95 -1.07
CA GLY A 927 8.52 -6.32 0.30
C GLY A 927 7.38 -7.32 0.41
N ASP A 928 6.92 -7.92 -0.70
CA ASP A 928 5.84 -8.93 -0.67
C ASP A 928 6.33 -10.22 0.00
N ASP A 929 5.91 -10.42 1.25
CA ASP A 929 6.15 -11.61 2.05
C ASP A 929 4.99 -12.60 2.01
N ARG A 930 3.96 -12.35 1.20
CA ARG A 930 2.84 -13.27 0.95
C ARG A 930 3.08 -14.06 -0.33
N VAL A 931 3.14 -13.38 -1.48
CA VAL A 931 3.50 -13.96 -2.77
C VAL A 931 4.87 -13.44 -3.15
N LEU A 932 5.89 -14.27 -2.99
CA LEU A 932 7.27 -13.85 -3.22
C LEU A 932 7.48 -13.36 -4.66
N PRO A 933 8.20 -12.23 -4.87
CA PRO A 933 8.26 -11.55 -6.15
C PRO A 933 9.02 -12.33 -7.25
N TRP A 934 9.75 -13.39 -6.88
CA TRP A 934 10.42 -14.27 -7.84
C TRP A 934 9.46 -14.94 -8.81
N HIS A 935 8.18 -15.11 -8.45
CA HIS A 935 7.15 -15.57 -9.39
C HIS A 935 7.09 -14.63 -10.60
N SER A 936 6.95 -13.32 -10.35
CA SER A 936 6.90 -12.28 -11.39
C SER A 936 8.20 -12.21 -12.18
N PHE A 937 9.35 -12.34 -11.51
CA PHE A 937 10.67 -12.25 -12.15
C PHE A 937 10.88 -13.38 -13.17
N LYS A 938 10.65 -14.62 -12.74
CA LYS A 938 10.78 -15.81 -13.62
C LYS A 938 9.79 -15.75 -14.76
N PHE A 939 8.54 -15.37 -14.50
CA PHE A 939 7.51 -15.29 -15.53
C PHE A 939 7.83 -14.22 -16.57
N ALA A 940 8.25 -13.02 -16.16
CA ALA A 940 8.66 -11.96 -17.09
C ALA A 940 9.83 -12.40 -17.98
N ALA A 941 10.88 -12.97 -17.38
CA ALA A 941 12.04 -13.48 -18.11
C ALA A 941 11.68 -14.58 -19.12
N ALA A 942 10.88 -15.56 -18.70
CA ALA A 942 10.44 -16.66 -19.55
C ALA A 942 9.49 -16.20 -20.65
N LEU A 943 8.56 -15.29 -20.35
CA LEU A 943 7.59 -14.76 -21.31
C LEU A 943 8.28 -13.96 -22.42
N ARG A 944 9.29 -13.15 -22.09
CA ARG A 944 10.09 -12.45 -23.11
C ARG A 944 10.88 -13.43 -23.97
N HIS A 945 11.51 -14.43 -23.36
CA HIS A 945 12.25 -15.46 -24.09
C HIS A 945 11.34 -16.26 -25.03
N ALA A 946 10.16 -16.69 -24.56
CA ALA A 946 9.18 -17.40 -25.37
C ALA A 946 8.76 -16.63 -26.63
N GLN A 947 8.72 -15.29 -26.56
CA GLN A 947 8.34 -14.40 -27.65
C GLN A 947 9.53 -13.95 -28.53
N ASN A 948 10.73 -14.51 -28.34
CA ASN A 948 11.97 -14.04 -28.97
C ASN A 948 12.22 -12.54 -28.75
N ASN A 949 11.84 -12.01 -27.59
CA ASN A 949 11.92 -10.59 -27.22
C ASN A 949 11.14 -9.62 -28.14
N LYS A 950 10.13 -10.11 -28.88
CA LYS A 950 9.31 -9.27 -29.79
C LYS A 950 8.06 -8.68 -29.13
N GLY A 951 7.53 -9.32 -28.09
CA GLY A 951 6.33 -8.86 -27.38
C GLY A 951 6.62 -7.81 -26.30
N LEU A 952 5.66 -6.91 -26.05
CA LEU A 952 5.75 -5.92 -24.98
C LEU A 952 5.47 -6.57 -23.62
N VAL A 953 6.53 -6.75 -22.82
CA VAL A 953 6.43 -7.22 -21.43
C VAL A 953 7.10 -6.19 -20.54
N LEU A 954 6.34 -5.60 -19.63
CA LEU A 954 6.82 -4.64 -18.64
C LEU A 954 6.82 -5.33 -17.27
N LEU A 955 7.95 -5.28 -16.56
CA LEU A 955 8.05 -5.72 -15.17
C LEU A 955 8.26 -4.49 -14.30
N ARG A 956 7.22 -4.08 -13.57
CA ARG A 956 7.22 -2.93 -12.66
C ARG A 956 7.37 -3.42 -11.23
N ILE A 957 8.43 -2.99 -10.55
CA ILE A 957 8.79 -3.44 -9.20
C ILE A 957 8.68 -2.26 -8.25
N GLU A 958 7.84 -2.40 -7.23
CA GLU A 958 7.70 -1.40 -6.18
C GLU A 958 8.64 -1.71 -5.02
N GLU A 959 9.60 -0.81 -4.79
CA GLU A 959 10.65 -1.01 -3.77
C GLU A 959 10.14 -0.81 -2.34
N GLU A 960 9.23 0.16 -2.11
CA GLU A 960 8.63 0.47 -0.80
C GLU A 960 7.17 -0.04 -0.66
N ALA A 961 6.90 -1.28 -1.09
CA ALA A 961 5.56 -1.87 -1.03
C ALA A 961 5.57 -3.32 -0.53
N GLY A 962 4.44 -3.75 0.03
CA GLY A 962 4.13 -5.15 0.36
C GLY A 962 3.03 -5.72 -0.54
N HIS A 963 2.41 -6.83 -0.11
CA HIS A 963 1.40 -7.53 -0.93
C HIS A 963 0.16 -6.69 -1.25
N ALA A 964 -0.39 -6.02 -0.23
CA ALA A 964 -1.61 -5.21 -0.30
C ALA A 964 -1.38 -3.72 -0.02
N TRP A 965 -0.19 -3.34 0.46
CA TRP A 965 0.16 -1.98 0.85
C TRP A 965 1.19 -1.41 -0.12
N SER A 966 0.77 -0.47 -0.96
CA SER A 966 1.64 0.36 -1.79
C SER A 966 1.23 1.83 -1.67
N ARG A 967 2.06 2.75 -2.16
CA ARG A 967 1.60 4.12 -2.46
C ARG A 967 0.63 4.01 -3.65
N PRO A 968 -0.69 4.13 -3.45
CA PRO A 968 -1.66 3.62 -4.42
C PRO A 968 -1.69 4.41 -5.74
N SER A 969 -1.20 5.66 -5.76
CA SER A 969 -1.32 6.56 -6.91
C SER A 969 -0.44 6.16 -8.10
N ASP A 970 0.81 5.77 -7.88
CA ASP A 970 1.77 5.56 -8.97
C ASP A 970 1.49 4.26 -9.72
N ARG A 971 1.17 3.19 -8.98
CA ARG A 971 0.75 1.91 -9.56
C ARG A 971 -0.46 2.08 -10.49
N VAL A 972 -1.50 2.77 -10.01
CA VAL A 972 -2.74 2.97 -10.79
C VAL A 972 -2.46 3.83 -12.02
N LYS A 973 -1.62 4.86 -11.89
CA LYS A 973 -1.21 5.69 -13.02
C LYS A 973 -0.50 4.86 -14.10
N ASP A 974 0.46 4.02 -13.71
CA ASP A 974 1.20 3.15 -14.63
C ASP A 974 0.28 2.15 -15.34
N GLN A 975 -0.67 1.56 -14.61
CA GLN A 975 -1.67 0.65 -15.17
C GLN A 975 -2.58 1.34 -16.20
N LEU A 976 -3.10 2.52 -15.85
CA LEU A 976 -3.97 3.28 -16.76
C LEU A 976 -3.21 3.78 -17.98
N LEU A 977 -1.94 4.21 -17.84
CA LEU A 977 -1.09 4.60 -18.97
C LEU A 977 -0.89 3.43 -19.93
N PHE A 978 -0.53 2.27 -19.38
CA PHE A 978 -0.38 1.04 -20.16
C PHE A 978 -1.68 0.66 -20.87
N LEU A 979 -2.80 0.60 -20.15
CA LEU A 979 -4.11 0.23 -20.69
C LEU A 979 -4.58 1.20 -21.78
N MET A 980 -4.51 2.51 -21.54
CA MET A 980 -4.91 3.50 -22.55
C MET A 980 -4.06 3.39 -23.82
N HIS A 981 -2.76 3.11 -23.69
CA HIS A 981 -1.89 2.92 -24.83
C HIS A 981 -2.25 1.67 -25.65
N VAL A 982 -2.30 0.50 -25.00
CA VAL A 982 -2.50 -0.79 -25.69
C VAL A 982 -3.93 -0.95 -26.21
N LEU A 983 -4.91 -0.38 -25.51
CA LEU A 983 -6.31 -0.37 -25.94
C LEU A 983 -6.63 0.81 -26.86
N LYS A 984 -5.65 1.63 -27.25
CA LYS A 984 -5.79 2.75 -28.20
C LYS A 984 -6.88 3.76 -27.80
N MET A 985 -6.89 4.15 -26.52
CA MET A 985 -7.81 5.15 -25.97
C MET A 985 -7.24 6.55 -26.20
N SER A 986 -8.11 7.51 -26.51
CA SER A 986 -7.76 8.90 -26.84
C SER A 986 -8.57 9.90 -26.04
#